data_AF-A0A3Q3GR92-F1
#
_entry.id   AF-A0A3Q3GR92-F1
#
_cell.length_a   1.000
_cell.length_b   1.000
_cell.length_c   1.000
_cell.angle_alpha   90.00
_cell.angle_beta   90.00
_cell.angle_gamma   90.00
#
_symmetry.space_group_name_H-M   'P 1'
#
loop_
_entity.id
_entity.type
_entity.pdbx_description
1 polymer ?
#
loop_
_entity_poly.entity_id
_entity_poly.type
_entity_poly.pdbx_seq_one_letter_code
_entity_poly.pdbx_strand_id
1 'polypeptide(L)'
;MWTKVFLLLIGAVCIYQVSSQDIYVAELMVESNITLEAQTILLSWSAAVSFDVEDSNNQVHQVTISSSELVAECLVVGEDYSCNCSKGYYWSNEVCYTYSCCNESTCTKNVSLATSICVLPTPVHINGSIPTTLAATAAKTVLEKHLGSLNGLKFLNVTVLSSIADFEVEVNVKLNTSALQEKLDNVRTEIGSGIIFADTQGMVTITVPNSTVNYKSQHLLNCTYEEEGVTAGSAGWNLSREFERFEINNGLSAEIIHISPDYQNYVAVNLTKLTGAWIGTYECGFTIGSVRHIAKSYLDVALLPDEINMKFDPLVADCSNNLNPTVTVSASIPKTKELYDITWFYDKTEKFQQKTKNDTFVYNYDATIDCNSGEKTHNVTILFKNRKSQNKSAQVDIPVLKAGDLFCEENVLNGDNWPKTPTDSTVIIKTCPVGRIGQKTRVCDPSNKWEDVFSECINEELDKVANAADNFLNGLGATQEVAKNIFEGIKNSSNLNSASNDETADISASIGIIGIMANASKNIVLKEDVFPDLIEGASNMVSSNWSSVNDTIRHKMSEQYLLNMENLVKNIEVNTSEGFNSTNLELKFCSRDDCNMTVFGVEVAMNRTSGLMKTMGVKNLMEKLKTDPDKNHNSILMSATLTNNNDSNITIQMMFPNEQLNATEFLCVFWDTKNGNWSDQGCIANTTDNNQTFCECNHLTSFSVLMSKTNNVSSPTLDLITYIGLGVSIFSLLVFLLIEYLVWSVVTKTNLSHFRHTAIVNIAIFRLLADCSFLASAFPDKLSDTLCFAFTVCKHLFYLAMFTWMLCLSVMLVHQLIFVFSPVRKRVFMFLSSIVGYVVPIVLVGTSYVYYKYTNAEYYSRKTCWLTYQRLLEGSIHAFILPMGIITLANLFSMVVVIVTLVKTSVPDSSKADDKETAKSILKVVVFLTPVFGVTWIIGFFLYTMDEGTIMFEVVNYTFTILNSFQVNIAVFTINWKLVSLMHR
;
A
#
# COMPACT_ATOMS: atom_id res chain seq x y z
N MET A 1 5.43 13.54 -55.37
CA MET A 1 6.07 13.19 -54.08
C MET A 1 7.58 13.54 -54.03
N TRP A 2 8.09 14.42 -54.91
CA TRP A 2 9.50 14.88 -54.89
C TRP A 2 9.67 16.41 -54.74
N THR A 3 8.58 17.18 -54.85
CA THR A 3 8.60 18.65 -54.70
C THR A 3 8.35 19.14 -53.28
N LYS A 4 7.84 18.29 -52.36
CA LYS A 4 7.68 18.64 -50.94
C LYS A 4 8.89 18.28 -50.06
N VAL A 5 9.81 17.47 -50.57
CA VAL A 5 11.08 17.12 -49.87
C VAL A 5 12.14 18.21 -50.09
N PHE A 6 12.13 18.87 -51.25
CA PHE A 6 13.10 19.94 -51.57
C PHE A 6 12.85 21.25 -50.79
N LEU A 7 11.59 21.56 -50.46
CA LEU A 7 11.24 22.71 -49.62
C LEU A 7 11.50 22.46 -48.11
N LEU A 8 11.51 21.20 -47.68
CA LEU A 8 11.88 20.82 -46.30
C LEU A 8 13.39 20.83 -46.09
N LEU A 9 14.20 20.53 -47.11
CA LEU A 9 15.67 20.65 -47.04
C LEU A 9 16.13 22.11 -47.04
N ILE A 10 15.48 23.01 -47.78
CA ILE A 10 15.80 24.45 -47.74
C ILE A 10 15.29 25.08 -46.44
N GLY A 11 14.13 24.64 -45.92
CA GLY A 11 13.61 25.10 -44.62
C GLY A 11 14.41 24.60 -43.41
N ALA A 12 15.05 23.43 -43.49
CA ALA A 12 15.90 22.89 -42.44
C ALA A 12 17.34 23.45 -42.47
N VAL A 13 17.80 23.99 -43.60
CA VAL A 13 19.10 24.69 -43.69
C VAL A 13 18.98 26.17 -43.27
N CYS A 14 17.78 26.76 -43.24
CA CYS A 14 17.58 28.15 -42.84
C CYS A 14 17.18 28.38 -41.37
N ILE A 15 17.12 27.33 -40.53
CA ILE A 15 16.89 27.48 -39.08
C ILE A 15 17.88 26.59 -38.34
N TYR A 16 19.17 26.94 -38.39
CA TYR A 16 20.18 26.71 -37.35
C TYR A 16 21.51 27.28 -37.86
N GLN A 17 21.51 28.59 -38.09
CA GLN A 17 22.72 29.41 -38.03
C GLN A 17 22.29 30.74 -37.43
N VAL A 18 21.93 30.73 -36.15
CA VAL A 18 22.45 31.79 -35.31
C VAL A 18 23.94 31.46 -35.25
N SER A 19 24.70 32.02 -36.18
CA SER A 19 26.13 32.12 -35.99
C SER A 19 26.30 32.71 -34.60
N SER A 20 26.96 31.98 -33.68
CA SER A 20 27.76 32.72 -32.72
C SER A 20 28.68 33.53 -33.61
N GLN A 21 28.47 34.83 -33.66
CA GLN A 21 29.50 35.69 -34.18
C GLN A 21 30.52 35.68 -33.08
N ASP A 22 31.56 34.87 -33.25
CA ASP A 22 32.75 35.01 -32.44
C ASP A 22 33.28 36.41 -32.76
N ILE A 23 33.13 37.33 -31.80
CA ILE A 23 33.55 38.72 -31.94
C ILE A 23 35.05 38.72 -31.69
N TYR A 24 35.81 38.78 -32.77
CA TYR A 24 37.25 38.96 -32.70
C TYR A 24 37.55 40.46 -32.59
N VAL A 25 38.14 40.87 -31.48
CA VAL A 25 38.63 42.24 -31.26
C VAL A 25 40.07 42.31 -31.76
N ALA A 26 40.38 43.31 -32.59
CA ALA A 26 41.73 43.57 -33.07
C ALA A 26 42.11 45.00 -32.74
N GLU A 27 43.32 45.19 -32.19
CA GLU A 27 43.88 46.51 -31.93
C GLU A 27 44.52 47.06 -33.21
N LEU A 28 44.21 48.32 -33.54
CA LEU A 28 44.82 49.02 -34.66
C LEU A 28 45.63 50.21 -34.15
N MET A 29 46.95 50.07 -34.15
CA MET A 29 47.88 51.15 -33.82
C MET A 29 48.33 51.85 -35.10
N VAL A 30 48.14 53.16 -35.19
CA VAL A 30 48.57 53.98 -36.33
C VAL A 30 49.62 54.99 -35.88
N GLU A 31 50.87 54.73 -36.25
CA GLU A 31 51.98 55.66 -36.02
C GLU A 31 52.04 56.70 -37.15
N SER A 32 52.02 57.98 -36.80
CA SER A 32 52.02 59.08 -37.76
C SER A 32 52.70 60.33 -37.19
N ASN A 33 53.34 61.11 -38.06
CA ASN A 33 53.93 62.41 -37.72
C ASN A 33 52.89 63.54 -37.58
N ILE A 34 51.62 63.26 -37.87
CA ILE A 34 50.46 64.14 -37.68
C ILE A 34 49.39 63.41 -36.87
N THR A 35 48.65 64.12 -36.02
CA THR A 35 47.49 63.58 -35.30
C THR A 35 46.41 63.18 -36.30
N LEU A 36 46.02 61.91 -36.31
CA LEU A 36 44.96 61.35 -37.15
C LEU A 36 43.77 60.97 -36.27
N GLU A 37 42.56 61.36 -36.69
CA GLU A 37 41.32 60.94 -36.01
C GLU A 37 41.01 59.47 -36.33
N ALA A 38 40.72 58.67 -35.30
CA ALA A 38 40.47 57.23 -35.45
C ALA A 38 39.26 56.94 -36.38
N GLN A 39 38.25 57.81 -36.35
CA GLN A 39 37.06 57.73 -37.22
C GLN A 39 37.43 57.76 -38.72
N THR A 40 38.41 58.56 -39.09
CA THR A 40 38.83 58.72 -40.50
C THR A 40 39.52 57.45 -41.02
N ILE A 41 40.28 56.78 -40.15
CA ILE A 41 40.94 55.51 -40.46
C ILE A 41 39.90 54.39 -40.61
N LEU A 42 38.94 54.29 -39.69
CA LEU A 42 37.87 53.28 -39.75
C LEU A 42 37.00 53.41 -41.01
N LEU A 43 36.68 54.64 -41.43
CA LEU A 43 35.94 54.89 -42.67
C LEU A 43 36.69 54.41 -43.92
N SER A 44 38.02 54.49 -43.93
CA SER A 44 38.84 53.99 -45.05
C SER A 44 38.84 52.46 -45.18
N TRP A 45 38.55 51.73 -44.09
CA TRP A 45 38.48 50.27 -44.05
C TRP A 45 37.09 49.69 -44.33
N SER A 46 36.03 50.49 -44.13
CA SER A 46 34.64 50.10 -44.46
C SER A 46 34.41 49.84 -45.96
N ALA A 47 35.37 50.21 -46.81
CA ALA A 47 35.37 49.95 -48.24
C ALA A 47 35.96 48.56 -48.57
N ALA A 48 35.18 47.49 -48.38
CA ALA A 48 35.36 46.16 -48.98
C ALA A 48 36.81 45.61 -49.01
N VAL A 49 37.55 45.69 -47.89
CA VAL A 49 38.88 45.11 -47.77
C VAL A 49 38.77 43.66 -47.29
N SER A 50 39.30 42.72 -48.08
CA SER A 50 39.49 41.32 -47.68
C SER A 50 40.94 41.09 -47.25
N PHE A 51 41.15 40.46 -46.11
CA PHE A 51 42.46 40.17 -45.53
C PHE A 51 42.69 38.67 -45.48
N ASP A 52 43.93 38.25 -45.65
CA ASP A 52 44.35 36.87 -45.47
C ASP A 52 44.87 36.70 -44.04
N VAL A 53 44.22 35.86 -43.24
CA VAL A 53 44.55 35.60 -41.82
C VAL A 53 45.04 34.16 -41.70
N GLU A 54 46.25 34.00 -41.18
CA GLU A 54 46.88 32.69 -41.03
C GLU A 54 46.58 32.10 -39.64
N ASP A 55 46.06 30.88 -39.58
CA ASP A 55 45.76 30.19 -38.32
C ASP A 55 47.01 29.56 -37.67
N SER A 56 46.84 29.00 -36.47
CA SER A 56 47.93 28.35 -35.72
C SER A 56 48.54 27.12 -36.40
N ASN A 57 47.94 26.64 -37.49
CA ASN A 57 48.44 25.56 -38.35
C ASN A 57 48.99 26.08 -39.69
N ASN A 58 49.24 27.39 -39.82
CA ASN A 58 49.71 28.04 -41.04
C ASN A 58 48.72 27.93 -42.24
N GLN A 59 47.41 27.79 -41.99
CA GLN A 59 46.40 27.88 -43.04
C GLN A 59 45.90 29.31 -43.19
N VAL A 60 45.88 29.80 -44.43
CA VAL A 60 45.43 31.15 -44.76
C VAL A 60 43.93 31.18 -45.03
N HIS A 61 43.21 31.96 -44.23
CA HIS A 61 41.76 32.18 -44.30
C HIS A 61 41.47 33.60 -44.79
N GLN A 62 40.62 33.74 -45.80
CA GLN A 62 40.23 35.06 -46.31
C GLN A 62 39.08 35.63 -45.47
N VAL A 63 39.33 36.74 -44.77
CA VAL A 63 38.41 37.41 -43.84
C VAL A 63 37.96 38.74 -44.42
N THR A 64 36.66 39.01 -44.41
CA THR A 64 36.06 40.28 -44.84
C THR A 64 35.43 41.01 -43.66
N ILE A 65 35.75 42.28 -43.48
CA ILE A 65 35.15 43.12 -42.43
C ILE A 65 33.74 43.52 -42.88
N SER A 66 32.72 43.10 -42.12
CA SER A 66 31.31 43.39 -42.41
C SER A 66 30.85 44.75 -41.87
N SER A 67 31.39 45.18 -40.73
CA SER A 67 31.12 46.46 -40.08
C SER A 67 32.27 46.84 -39.15
N SER A 68 32.51 48.13 -38.97
CA SER A 68 33.49 48.67 -38.02
C SER A 68 32.88 49.82 -37.22
N GLU A 69 33.19 49.89 -35.93
CA GLU A 69 32.69 50.92 -35.00
C GLU A 69 33.84 51.41 -34.12
N LEU A 70 33.89 52.72 -33.84
CA LEU A 70 34.89 53.29 -32.95
C LEU A 70 34.46 53.06 -31.50
N VAL A 71 35.19 52.22 -30.77
CA VAL A 71 34.88 51.86 -29.38
C VAL A 71 35.64 52.72 -28.36
N ALA A 72 36.90 53.05 -28.67
CA ALA A 72 37.77 53.88 -27.84
C ALA A 72 38.75 54.66 -28.73
N GLU A 73 39.19 55.83 -28.27
CA GLU A 73 40.23 56.63 -28.92
C GLU A 73 41.30 57.03 -27.92
N CYS A 74 42.57 56.79 -28.25
CA CYS A 74 43.72 57.09 -27.42
C CYS A 74 44.66 58.05 -28.14
N LEU A 75 44.92 59.20 -27.51
CA LEU A 75 45.96 60.13 -27.93
C LEU A 75 47.24 59.84 -27.15
N VAL A 76 48.33 59.54 -27.87
CA VAL A 76 49.66 59.29 -27.29
C VAL A 76 50.62 60.38 -27.76
N VAL A 77 51.14 61.18 -26.83
CA VAL A 77 52.11 62.26 -27.11
C VAL A 77 53.33 62.09 -26.20
N GLY A 78 54.39 61.44 -26.71
CA GLY A 78 55.57 61.14 -25.90
C GLY A 78 55.27 60.13 -24.81
N GLU A 79 55.41 60.54 -23.53
CA GLU A 79 55.04 59.72 -22.36
C GLU A 79 53.60 60.00 -21.87
N ASP A 80 52.91 61.00 -22.42
CA ASP A 80 51.55 61.35 -22.02
C ASP A 80 50.53 60.53 -22.84
N TYR A 81 49.63 59.85 -22.12
CA TYR A 81 48.53 59.07 -22.67
C TYR A 81 47.20 59.76 -22.32
N SER A 82 46.26 59.79 -23.25
CA SER A 82 44.90 60.29 -23.02
C SER A 82 43.90 59.47 -23.82
N CYS A 83 43.25 58.52 -23.16
CA CYS A 83 42.25 57.66 -23.77
C CYS A 83 40.83 58.04 -23.36
N ASN A 84 39.87 57.94 -24.28
CA ASN A 84 38.44 58.16 -24.07
C ASN A 84 37.62 57.01 -24.67
N CYS A 85 36.58 56.58 -23.95
CA CYS A 85 35.55 55.71 -24.53
C CYS A 85 34.59 56.50 -25.41
N SER A 86 34.15 55.90 -26.52
CA SER A 86 33.08 56.46 -27.35
C SER A 86 31.77 56.59 -26.58
N LYS A 87 30.89 57.49 -27.05
CA LYS A 87 29.59 57.70 -26.41
C LYS A 87 28.78 56.40 -26.38
N GLY A 88 28.37 55.98 -25.18
CA GLY A 88 27.62 54.74 -24.97
C GLY A 88 28.49 53.55 -24.58
N TYR A 89 29.81 53.68 -24.57
CA TYR A 89 30.75 52.68 -24.09
C TYR A 89 31.31 53.05 -22.71
N TYR A 90 31.73 52.03 -21.96
CA TYR A 90 32.28 52.16 -20.61
C TYR A 90 33.66 51.51 -20.53
N TRP A 91 34.51 51.95 -19.59
CA TRP A 91 35.81 51.32 -19.36
C TRP A 91 35.66 49.83 -19.01
N SER A 92 36.51 48.99 -19.57
CA SER A 92 36.54 47.57 -19.20
C SER A 92 37.01 47.38 -17.76
N ASN A 93 36.73 46.21 -17.19
CA ASN A 93 37.24 45.86 -15.85
C ASN A 93 38.77 45.84 -15.79
N GLU A 94 39.43 45.44 -16.88
CA GLU A 94 40.89 45.45 -16.98
C GLU A 94 41.43 46.88 -16.85
N VAL A 95 40.83 47.84 -17.57
CA VAL A 95 41.21 49.26 -17.48
C VAL A 95 40.91 49.84 -16.08
N CYS A 96 39.74 49.54 -15.53
CA CYS A 96 39.33 50.03 -14.22
C CYS A 96 40.22 49.49 -13.09
N TYR A 97 40.40 48.18 -12.97
CA TYR A 97 41.05 47.58 -11.80
C TYR A 97 42.58 47.54 -11.90
N THR A 98 43.16 47.48 -13.11
CA THR A 98 44.62 47.48 -13.29
C THR A 98 45.19 48.90 -13.37
N TYR A 99 44.46 49.84 -13.96
CA TYR A 99 44.95 51.20 -14.24
C TYR A 99 44.22 52.31 -13.46
N SER A 100 43.22 51.95 -12.64
CA SER A 100 42.41 52.85 -11.81
C SER A 100 41.51 53.83 -12.57
N CYS A 101 41.21 53.56 -13.85
CA CYS A 101 40.35 54.39 -14.70
C CYS A 101 38.94 53.79 -14.81
N CYS A 102 38.11 53.90 -13.76
CA CYS A 102 36.80 53.24 -13.70
C CYS A 102 35.64 54.13 -14.17
N ASN A 103 35.52 55.33 -13.61
CA ASN A 103 34.42 56.27 -13.87
C ASN A 103 34.93 57.63 -14.38
N GLU A 104 36.19 57.70 -14.81
CA GLU A 104 36.80 58.91 -15.36
C GLU A 104 36.34 59.12 -16.81
N SER A 105 36.14 60.37 -17.22
CA SER A 105 35.82 60.66 -18.63
C SER A 105 37.01 60.42 -19.57
N THR A 106 38.23 60.55 -19.04
CA THR A 106 39.50 60.42 -19.78
C THR A 106 40.52 59.72 -18.90
N CYS A 107 41.11 58.62 -19.38
CA CYS A 107 42.16 57.89 -18.67
C CYS A 107 43.55 58.37 -19.13
N THR A 108 44.39 58.77 -18.17
CA THR A 108 45.75 59.28 -18.45
C THR A 108 46.86 58.23 -18.33
N LYS A 109 46.48 56.96 -18.13
CA LYS A 109 47.41 55.85 -18.01
C LYS A 109 47.65 55.16 -19.35
N ASN A 110 48.80 54.50 -19.47
CA ASN A 110 49.09 53.65 -20.63
C ASN A 110 48.25 52.36 -20.55
N VAL A 111 47.09 52.38 -21.22
CA VAL A 111 46.15 51.25 -21.30
C VAL A 111 46.30 50.43 -22.58
N SER A 112 47.36 50.65 -23.35
CA SER A 112 47.61 50.00 -24.65
C SER A 112 47.76 48.47 -24.56
N LEU A 113 47.97 47.93 -23.37
CA LEU A 113 48.11 46.48 -23.15
C LEU A 113 46.78 45.81 -22.79
N ALA A 114 45.70 46.58 -22.62
CA ALA A 114 44.40 46.03 -22.27
C ALA A 114 43.73 45.40 -23.50
N THR A 115 43.28 44.15 -23.35
CA THR A 115 42.66 43.37 -24.43
C THR A 115 41.35 43.98 -24.95
N SER A 116 40.61 44.65 -24.07
CA SER A 116 39.46 45.48 -24.42
C SER A 116 39.52 46.78 -23.62
N ILE A 117 39.59 47.92 -24.29
CA ILE A 117 39.69 49.23 -23.60
C ILE A 117 38.31 49.67 -23.09
N CYS A 118 37.30 49.62 -23.97
CA CYS A 118 35.92 49.95 -23.62
C CYS A 118 34.95 48.84 -24.06
N VAL A 119 33.87 48.70 -23.30
CA VAL A 119 32.86 47.65 -23.46
C VAL A 119 31.47 48.25 -23.65
N LEU A 120 30.59 47.49 -24.29
CA LEU A 120 29.18 47.85 -24.42
C LEU A 120 28.49 47.81 -23.05
N PRO A 121 27.43 48.62 -22.87
CA PRO A 121 26.73 48.71 -21.59
C PRO A 121 25.92 47.44 -21.35
N THR A 122 26.23 46.74 -20.27
CA THR A 122 25.47 45.60 -19.74
C THR A 122 24.95 45.96 -18.35
N PRO A 123 23.65 46.27 -18.20
CA PRO A 123 23.11 46.67 -16.91
C PRO A 123 23.20 45.51 -15.92
N VAL A 124 23.82 45.78 -14.78
CA VAL A 124 23.87 44.88 -13.63
C VAL A 124 23.30 45.63 -12.43
N HIS A 125 22.23 45.09 -11.87
CA HIS A 125 21.63 45.58 -10.65
C HIS A 125 22.19 44.82 -9.46
N ILE A 126 22.51 45.51 -8.37
CA ILE A 126 23.05 44.92 -7.15
C ILE A 126 22.22 45.42 -5.98
N ASN A 127 21.59 44.49 -5.27
CA ASN A 127 20.80 44.78 -4.09
C ASN A 127 21.41 44.07 -2.88
N GLY A 128 21.50 44.76 -1.74
CA GLY A 128 21.99 44.12 -0.53
C GLY A 128 21.53 44.83 0.73
N SER A 129 21.60 44.10 1.84
CA SER A 129 21.16 44.56 3.16
C SER A 129 22.21 44.22 4.19
N ILE A 130 22.53 45.18 5.07
CA ILE A 130 23.60 45.04 6.05
C ILE A 130 23.09 45.46 7.43
N PRO A 131 23.16 44.57 8.44
CA PRO A 131 22.96 44.96 9.83
C PRO A 131 24.05 45.95 10.25
N THR A 132 23.70 47.09 10.82
CA THR A 132 24.67 48.12 11.24
C THR A 132 24.40 48.61 12.65
N THR A 133 25.47 48.81 13.42
CA THR A 133 25.45 49.47 14.73
C THR A 133 25.87 50.94 14.66
N LEU A 134 26.27 51.41 13.48
CA LEU A 134 26.67 52.80 13.25
C LEU A 134 25.45 53.71 13.09
N ALA A 135 25.68 55.00 13.35
CA ALA A 135 24.70 56.04 13.01
C ALA A 135 24.41 56.05 11.50
N ALA A 136 23.16 56.32 11.12
CA ALA A 136 22.69 56.23 9.74
C ALA A 136 23.55 57.00 8.73
N THR A 137 24.02 58.20 9.09
CA THR A 137 24.91 59.01 8.25
C THR A 137 26.30 58.40 8.08
N ALA A 138 26.86 57.78 9.12
CA ALA A 138 28.16 57.11 9.05
C ALA A 138 28.09 55.84 8.20
N ALA A 139 27.07 55.00 8.41
CA ALA A 139 26.84 53.79 7.60
C ALA A 139 26.66 54.12 6.11
N LYS A 140 25.87 55.16 5.81
CA LYS A 140 25.69 55.66 4.43
C LYS A 140 27.01 56.11 3.80
N THR A 141 27.85 56.84 4.54
CA THR A 141 29.14 57.33 4.02
C THR A 141 30.09 56.18 3.67
N VAL A 142 30.13 55.12 4.49
CA VAL A 142 30.97 53.94 4.22
C VAL A 142 30.50 53.20 2.97
N LEU A 143 29.19 53.02 2.81
CA LEU A 143 28.60 52.38 1.62
C LEU A 143 28.87 53.18 0.35
N GLU A 144 28.67 54.51 0.39
CA GLU A 144 28.96 55.39 -0.74
C GLU A 144 30.44 55.41 -1.11
N LYS A 145 31.35 55.38 -0.13
CA LYS A 145 32.80 55.33 -0.34
C LYS A 145 33.22 54.09 -1.12
N HIS A 146 32.75 52.90 -0.72
CA HIS A 146 33.20 51.64 -1.31
C HIS A 146 32.41 51.26 -2.56
N LEU A 147 31.07 51.27 -2.50
CA LEU A 147 30.22 50.89 -3.64
C LEU A 147 30.18 51.97 -4.72
N GLY A 148 30.39 53.24 -4.36
CA GLY A 148 30.54 54.33 -5.34
C GLY A 148 31.79 54.23 -6.21
N SER A 149 32.75 53.37 -5.84
CA SER A 149 33.97 53.10 -6.61
C SER A 149 33.85 51.96 -7.63
N LEU A 150 32.65 51.38 -7.79
CA LEU A 150 32.41 50.32 -8.76
C LEU A 150 32.49 50.84 -10.20
N ASN A 151 32.97 49.97 -11.10
CA ASN A 151 33.12 50.29 -12.51
C ASN A 151 31.76 50.51 -13.20
N GLY A 152 31.66 51.51 -14.07
CA GLY A 152 30.45 51.78 -14.84
C GLY A 152 29.24 52.17 -13.98
N LEU A 153 29.47 52.79 -12.82
CA LEU A 153 28.41 53.18 -11.88
C LEU A 153 27.42 54.14 -12.55
N LYS A 154 26.13 53.78 -12.52
CA LYS A 154 25.03 54.63 -12.99
C LYS A 154 24.36 55.35 -11.82
N PHE A 155 24.00 54.62 -10.78
CA PHE A 155 23.53 55.20 -9.51
C PHE A 155 23.78 54.26 -8.33
N LEU A 156 23.81 54.85 -7.13
CA LEU A 156 23.82 54.15 -5.86
C LEU A 156 22.80 54.84 -4.93
N ASN A 157 21.84 54.06 -4.44
CA ASN A 157 20.89 54.48 -3.43
C ASN A 157 21.16 53.73 -2.13
N VAL A 158 21.19 54.46 -1.01
CA VAL A 158 21.37 53.87 0.33
C VAL A 158 20.26 54.36 1.24
N THR A 159 19.55 53.42 1.85
CA THR A 159 18.48 53.65 2.83
C THR A 159 18.84 52.97 4.14
N VAL A 160 18.88 53.72 5.24
CA VAL A 160 19.20 53.18 6.57
C VAL A 160 17.99 53.30 7.48
N LEU A 161 17.47 52.17 7.93
CA LEU A 161 16.31 52.04 8.80
C LEU A 161 16.72 51.37 10.11
N SER A 162 16.80 52.16 11.19
CA SER A 162 17.19 51.71 12.53
C SER A 162 18.58 51.05 12.58
N SER A 163 18.64 49.75 12.36
CA SER A 163 19.83 48.88 12.48
C SER A 163 20.13 48.10 11.20
N ILE A 164 19.47 48.42 10.08
CA ILE A 164 19.72 47.80 8.77
C ILE A 164 19.96 48.91 7.75
N ALA A 165 21.03 48.78 6.98
CA ALA A 165 21.35 49.61 5.83
C ALA A 165 21.13 48.81 4.55
N ASP A 166 20.15 49.20 3.76
CA ASP A 166 19.86 48.65 2.44
C ASP A 166 20.53 49.51 1.37
N PHE A 167 21.09 48.87 0.35
CA PHE A 167 21.68 49.54 -0.79
C PHE A 167 21.19 48.92 -2.10
N GLU A 168 21.01 49.79 -3.10
CA GLU A 168 20.68 49.45 -4.48
C GLU A 168 21.68 50.16 -5.39
N VAL A 169 22.42 49.40 -6.20
CA VAL A 169 23.41 49.89 -7.15
C VAL A 169 23.02 49.42 -8.55
N GLU A 170 23.10 50.32 -9.53
CA GLU A 170 23.11 49.93 -10.94
C GLU A 170 24.46 50.29 -11.56
N VAL A 171 25.10 49.31 -12.20
CA VAL A 171 26.31 49.49 -13.00
C VAL A 171 26.05 49.05 -14.45
N ASN A 172 26.77 49.62 -15.40
CA ASN A 172 26.63 49.28 -16.83
C ASN A 172 27.74 48.35 -17.35
N VAL A 173 28.51 47.72 -16.47
CA VAL A 173 29.57 46.78 -16.84
C VAL A 173 29.41 45.51 -16.01
N LYS A 174 29.51 44.33 -16.64
CA LYS A 174 29.61 43.05 -15.91
C LYS A 174 30.81 43.11 -14.96
N LEU A 175 30.58 43.05 -13.65
CA LEU A 175 31.65 43.20 -12.66
C LEU A 175 32.42 41.90 -12.48
N ASN A 176 33.70 42.01 -12.15
CA ASN A 176 34.44 40.86 -11.64
C ASN A 176 33.94 40.53 -10.21
N THR A 177 33.55 39.28 -9.97
CA THR A 177 32.99 38.85 -8.68
C THR A 177 33.98 39.04 -7.55
N SER A 178 35.26 38.77 -7.79
CA SER A 178 36.33 38.95 -6.79
C SER A 178 36.47 40.41 -6.36
N ALA A 179 36.35 41.35 -7.30
CA ALA A 179 36.42 42.78 -7.02
C ALA A 179 35.20 43.26 -6.22
N LEU A 180 34.00 42.77 -6.54
CA LEU A 180 32.80 43.08 -5.75
C LEU A 180 32.90 42.51 -4.33
N GLN A 181 33.36 41.28 -4.19
CA GLN A 181 33.58 40.63 -2.89
C GLN A 181 34.57 41.43 -2.03
N GLU A 182 35.68 41.89 -2.61
CA GLU A 182 36.66 42.73 -1.92
C GLU A 182 36.04 44.04 -1.40
N LYS A 183 35.21 44.71 -2.22
CA LYS A 183 34.50 45.94 -1.79
C LYS A 183 33.54 45.65 -0.64
N LEU A 184 32.80 44.54 -0.70
CA LEU A 184 31.89 44.14 0.37
C LEU A 184 32.64 43.78 1.67
N ASP A 185 33.78 43.10 1.57
CA ASP A 185 34.62 42.75 2.73
C ASP A 185 35.23 43.99 3.41
N ASN A 186 35.60 45.00 2.61
CA ASN A 186 36.02 46.31 3.14
C ASN A 186 34.89 47.04 3.87
N VAL A 187 33.67 47.04 3.30
CA VAL A 187 32.47 47.59 3.96
C VAL A 187 32.20 46.85 5.28
N ARG A 188 32.27 45.52 5.27
CA ARG A 188 32.08 44.68 6.47
C ARG A 188 33.05 45.06 7.59
N THR A 189 34.31 45.25 7.24
CA THR A 189 35.38 45.57 8.20
C THR A 189 35.18 46.97 8.81
N GLU A 190 34.78 47.96 8.01
CA GLU A 190 34.54 49.33 8.50
C GLU A 190 33.21 49.47 9.27
N ILE A 191 32.18 48.68 8.94
CA ILE A 191 30.88 48.72 9.62
C ILE A 191 30.86 47.88 10.92
N GLY A 192 31.77 46.91 11.06
CA GLY A 192 31.87 46.06 12.26
C GLY A 192 30.71 45.07 12.41
N SER A 193 30.09 44.66 11.30
CA SER A 193 28.90 43.81 11.24
C SER A 193 29.19 42.36 10.83
N GLY A 194 28.15 41.52 10.90
CA GLY A 194 28.16 40.13 10.45
C GLY A 194 28.29 39.96 8.93
N ILE A 195 27.82 38.83 8.38
CA ILE A 195 27.90 38.51 6.96
C ILE A 195 27.04 39.49 6.14
N ILE A 196 27.62 40.07 5.08
CA ILE A 196 26.91 40.90 4.10
C ILE A 196 26.44 39.96 2.98
N PHE A 197 25.21 40.13 2.51
CA PHE A 197 24.75 39.44 1.30
C PHE A 197 24.37 40.47 0.24
N ALA A 198 24.86 40.27 -0.98
CA ALA A 198 24.53 41.09 -2.13
C ALA A 198 24.03 40.20 -3.27
N ASP A 199 22.82 40.47 -3.75
CA ASP A 199 22.25 39.84 -4.93
C ASP A 199 22.58 40.68 -6.16
N THR A 200 23.14 40.07 -7.21
CA THR A 200 23.31 40.74 -8.50
C THR A 200 22.34 40.18 -9.54
N GLN A 201 21.83 41.02 -10.43
CA GLN A 201 21.00 40.62 -11.57
C GLN A 201 21.61 41.18 -12.85
N GLY A 202 21.78 40.32 -13.87
CA GLY A 202 22.45 40.65 -15.15
C GLY A 202 23.78 39.92 -15.39
N MET A 203 24.30 39.24 -14.36
CA MET A 203 25.51 38.40 -14.43
C MET A 203 25.21 36.95 -14.87
N VAL A 204 23.98 36.49 -14.67
CA VAL A 204 23.52 35.12 -14.97
C VAL A 204 22.49 35.16 -16.10
N THR A 205 22.54 34.16 -16.98
CA THR A 205 21.56 34.01 -18.06
C THR A 205 20.65 32.83 -17.79
N ILE A 206 19.34 33.06 -17.87
CA ILE A 206 18.31 32.03 -17.72
C ILE A 206 17.59 31.83 -19.06
N THR A 207 17.43 30.58 -19.47
CA THR A 207 16.68 30.19 -20.68
C THR A 207 15.43 29.41 -20.28
N VAL A 208 14.28 30.00 -20.58
CA VAL A 208 12.95 29.44 -20.31
C VAL A 208 12.13 29.56 -21.60
N PRO A 209 11.19 28.64 -21.90
CA PRO A 209 10.30 28.78 -23.03
C PRO A 209 9.56 30.13 -23.02
N ASN A 210 9.73 30.94 -24.07
CA ASN A 210 9.14 32.28 -24.19
C ASN A 210 7.60 32.30 -24.36
N SER A 211 6.95 31.13 -24.39
CA SER A 211 5.51 31.01 -24.64
C SER A 211 4.87 30.07 -23.64
N THR A 212 3.58 30.27 -23.37
CA THR A 212 2.76 29.33 -22.59
C THR A 212 2.97 27.89 -23.09
N VAL A 213 3.31 26.98 -22.18
CA VAL A 213 3.56 25.57 -22.47
C VAL A 213 2.30 24.72 -22.28
N ASN A 214 2.34 23.47 -22.77
CA ASN A 214 1.22 22.54 -22.64
C ASN A 214 1.15 21.97 -21.21
N TYR A 215 -0.04 21.62 -20.73
CA TYR A 215 -0.21 20.89 -19.47
C TYR A 215 0.40 19.49 -19.58
N LYS A 216 1.12 19.04 -18.53
CA LYS A 216 1.89 17.80 -18.45
C LYS A 216 2.96 17.63 -19.54
N SER A 217 3.48 18.72 -20.11
CA SER A 217 4.66 18.65 -20.98
C SER A 217 5.95 18.64 -20.19
N GLN A 218 7.02 18.21 -20.86
CA GLN A 218 8.38 18.22 -20.36
C GLN A 218 9.17 19.38 -20.95
N HIS A 219 9.92 20.11 -20.12
CA HIS A 219 10.76 21.23 -20.53
C HIS A 219 12.05 21.30 -19.71
N LEU A 220 13.16 21.61 -20.40
CA LEU A 220 14.46 21.87 -19.79
C LEU A 220 14.66 23.38 -19.64
N LEU A 221 14.95 23.83 -18.42
CA LEU A 221 15.32 25.22 -18.13
C LEU A 221 16.82 25.27 -17.85
N ASN A 222 17.57 26.11 -18.57
CA ASN A 222 19.01 26.23 -18.34
C ASN A 222 19.37 27.55 -17.68
N CYS A 223 20.35 27.51 -16.80
CA CYS A 223 20.94 28.67 -16.17
C CYS A 223 22.47 28.62 -16.33
N THR A 224 23.06 29.67 -16.90
CA THR A 224 24.49 29.77 -17.16
C THR A 224 25.10 30.98 -16.47
N TYR A 225 26.31 30.77 -15.96
CA TYR A 225 27.16 31.79 -15.37
C TYR A 225 28.49 31.84 -16.12
N GLU A 226 28.77 32.95 -16.78
CA GLU A 226 29.96 33.09 -17.62
C GLU A 226 30.93 34.11 -17.00
N GLU A 227 31.87 33.60 -16.19
CA GLU A 227 33.06 34.31 -15.72
C GLU A 227 34.27 33.36 -15.84
N GLU A 228 35.33 33.80 -16.53
CA GLU A 228 36.53 32.98 -16.74
C GLU A 228 37.29 32.75 -15.43
N GLY A 229 37.70 31.50 -15.18
CA GLY A 229 38.55 31.15 -14.04
C GLY A 229 37.87 31.15 -12.66
N VAL A 230 36.56 31.38 -12.59
CA VAL A 230 35.79 31.38 -11.33
C VAL A 230 34.86 30.17 -11.30
N THR A 231 35.02 29.33 -10.27
CA THR A 231 34.06 28.27 -9.94
C THR A 231 33.07 28.83 -8.91
N ALA A 232 31.77 28.73 -9.20
CA ALA A 232 30.75 29.03 -8.19
C ALA A 232 30.92 28.12 -6.96
N GLY A 233 30.42 28.54 -5.80
CA GLY A 233 30.44 27.74 -4.57
C GLY A 233 29.21 26.84 -4.44
N SER A 234 28.03 27.38 -4.77
CA SER A 234 26.77 26.65 -4.87
C SER A 234 25.85 27.24 -5.93
N ALA A 235 24.99 26.42 -6.52
CA ALA A 235 23.99 26.83 -7.50
C ALA A 235 22.62 26.21 -7.16
N GLY A 236 21.53 26.91 -7.47
CA GLY A 236 20.19 26.44 -7.15
C GLY A 236 19.08 27.11 -7.94
N TRP A 237 17.88 26.55 -7.82
CA TRP A 237 16.66 27.03 -8.46
C TRP A 237 15.56 27.23 -7.43
N ASN A 238 14.83 28.33 -7.58
CA ASN A 238 13.64 28.64 -6.78
C ASN A 238 12.46 28.94 -7.69
N LEU A 239 11.27 28.53 -7.28
CA LEU A 239 9.99 28.91 -7.89
C LEU A 239 9.24 29.84 -6.94
N SER A 240 8.72 30.95 -7.44
CA SER A 240 7.90 31.87 -6.66
C SER A 240 6.52 32.08 -7.28
N ARG A 241 5.48 32.03 -6.45
CA ARG A 241 4.06 32.17 -6.83
C ARG A 241 3.28 32.87 -5.71
N GLU A 242 2.44 33.85 -6.03
CA GLU A 242 1.44 34.47 -5.12
C GLU A 242 1.81 34.43 -3.61
N PHE A 243 2.99 34.98 -3.24
CA PHE A 243 3.59 35.08 -1.88
C PHE A 243 4.33 33.86 -1.31
N GLU A 244 4.39 32.74 -2.02
CA GLU A 244 5.16 31.55 -1.66
C GLU A 244 6.45 31.45 -2.50
N ARG A 245 7.52 30.93 -1.89
CA ARG A 245 8.79 30.63 -2.55
C ARG A 245 9.20 29.21 -2.21
N PHE A 246 9.43 28.39 -3.23
CA PHE A 246 9.82 27.00 -3.14
C PHE A 246 11.22 26.84 -3.69
N GLU A 247 12.08 26.16 -2.95
CA GLU A 247 13.31 25.62 -3.51
C GLU A 247 12.95 24.44 -4.43
N ILE A 248 13.53 24.39 -5.63
CA ILE A 248 13.33 23.26 -6.52
C ILE A 248 14.45 22.26 -6.24
N ASN A 249 14.07 21.03 -5.90
CA ASN A 249 14.96 19.92 -5.60
C ASN A 249 14.62 18.73 -6.53
N ASN A 250 15.45 17.68 -6.49
CA ASN A 250 15.15 16.45 -7.21
C ASN A 250 13.85 15.81 -6.71
N GLY A 251 13.01 15.33 -7.61
CA GLY A 251 11.72 14.71 -7.32
C GLY A 251 11.17 13.97 -8.53
N LEU A 252 9.89 13.60 -8.50
CA LEU A 252 9.27 12.92 -9.65
C LEU A 252 9.05 13.84 -10.86
N SER A 253 8.80 15.12 -10.62
CA SER A 253 8.45 16.10 -11.65
C SER A 253 9.56 17.09 -11.97
N ALA A 254 10.65 17.09 -11.19
CA ALA A 254 11.84 17.91 -11.40
C ALA A 254 13.13 17.12 -11.16
N GLU A 255 14.10 17.32 -12.04
CA GLU A 255 15.44 16.75 -11.96
C GLU A 255 16.46 17.86 -12.20
N ILE A 256 17.40 18.04 -11.26
CA ILE A 256 18.48 19.02 -11.36
C ILE A 256 19.66 18.36 -12.05
N ILE A 257 20.13 18.99 -13.12
CA ILE A 257 21.24 18.50 -13.95
C ILE A 257 22.45 19.41 -13.73
N HIS A 258 23.55 18.81 -13.28
CA HIS A 258 24.87 19.41 -13.19
C HIS A 258 25.77 18.78 -14.27
N ILE A 259 26.48 19.59 -15.07
CA ILE A 259 27.29 19.10 -16.21
C ILE A 259 28.64 18.52 -15.75
N SER A 260 29.18 18.91 -14.59
CA SER A 260 30.40 18.31 -14.02
C SER A 260 30.58 18.70 -12.54
N PRO A 261 31.17 17.85 -11.68
CA PRO A 261 31.61 18.24 -10.33
C PRO A 261 32.62 19.39 -10.32
N ASP A 262 33.39 19.54 -11.40
CA ASP A 262 34.52 20.48 -11.50
C ASP A 262 34.16 21.82 -12.16
N TYR A 263 32.97 21.93 -12.80
CA TYR A 263 32.51 23.15 -13.47
C TYR A 263 31.12 23.55 -12.98
N GLN A 264 31.08 24.50 -12.03
CA GLN A 264 29.82 25.01 -11.43
C GLN A 264 29.17 26.17 -12.22
N ASN A 265 29.49 26.33 -13.51
CA ASN A 265 29.06 27.48 -14.30
C ASN A 265 27.74 27.25 -15.07
N TYR A 266 27.14 26.07 -14.88
CA TYR A 266 25.88 25.68 -15.48
C TYR A 266 25.05 24.85 -14.49
N VAL A 267 23.77 25.19 -14.38
CA VAL A 267 22.77 24.37 -13.69
C VAL A 267 21.49 24.38 -14.52
N ALA A 268 20.90 23.20 -14.72
CA ALA A 268 19.62 23.09 -15.39
C ALA A 268 18.61 22.32 -14.55
N VAL A 269 17.33 22.58 -14.80
CA VAL A 269 16.23 21.81 -14.24
C VAL A 269 15.38 21.24 -15.37
N ASN A 270 15.24 19.92 -15.38
CA ASN A 270 14.38 19.19 -16.27
C ASN A 270 13.03 18.96 -15.58
N LEU A 271 12.00 19.66 -16.05
CA LEU A 271 10.64 19.56 -15.53
C LEU A 271 9.88 18.57 -16.40
N THR A 272 9.47 17.43 -15.86
CA THR A 272 8.90 16.32 -16.66
C THR A 272 7.37 16.37 -16.77
N LYS A 273 6.69 16.92 -15.75
CA LYS A 273 5.22 16.92 -15.65
C LYS A 273 4.70 18.24 -15.11
N LEU A 274 4.64 19.25 -15.97
CA LEU A 274 4.15 20.58 -15.60
C LEU A 274 2.64 20.61 -15.32
N THR A 275 2.28 20.96 -14.09
CA THR A 275 0.89 21.20 -13.62
C THR A 275 0.75 22.64 -13.15
N GLY A 276 -0.41 23.02 -12.57
CA GLY A 276 -0.60 24.35 -11.98
C GLY A 276 0.39 24.71 -10.88
N ALA A 277 0.94 23.70 -10.17
CA ALA A 277 1.93 23.91 -9.13
C ALA A 277 3.25 24.53 -9.65
N TRP A 278 3.55 24.35 -10.95
CA TRP A 278 4.79 24.77 -11.60
C TRP A 278 4.70 26.12 -12.34
N ILE A 279 3.56 26.82 -12.23
CA ILE A 279 3.43 28.19 -12.75
C ILE A 279 4.07 29.16 -11.78
N GLY A 280 4.88 30.08 -12.30
CA GLY A 280 5.45 31.13 -11.48
C GLY A 280 6.71 31.75 -12.07
N THR A 281 7.38 32.53 -11.24
CA THR A 281 8.68 33.11 -11.57
C THR A 281 9.77 32.17 -11.07
N TYR A 282 10.52 31.62 -12.01
CA TYR A 282 11.71 30.82 -11.77
C TYR A 282 12.89 31.75 -11.55
N GLU A 283 13.62 31.53 -10.48
CA GLU A 283 14.85 32.22 -10.12
C GLU A 283 15.96 31.17 -10.06
N CYS A 284 16.99 31.33 -10.89
CA CYS A 284 18.21 30.53 -10.77
C CYS A 284 19.34 31.43 -10.28
N GLY A 285 20.26 30.86 -9.50
CA GLY A 285 21.39 31.65 -9.01
C GLY A 285 22.60 30.84 -8.59
N PHE A 286 23.73 31.53 -8.59
CA PHE A 286 25.06 31.04 -8.24
C PHE A 286 25.61 31.88 -7.09
N THR A 287 26.07 31.24 -6.03
CA THR A 287 26.58 31.91 -4.83
C THR A 287 28.10 31.74 -4.74
N ILE A 288 28.81 32.86 -4.59
CA ILE A 288 30.26 32.95 -4.42
C ILE A 288 30.53 33.85 -3.22
N GLY A 289 30.95 33.26 -2.10
CA GLY A 289 31.20 34.00 -0.86
C GLY A 289 29.93 34.71 -0.36
N SER A 290 29.96 36.04 -0.40
CA SER A 290 28.87 36.94 0.02
C SER A 290 28.00 37.44 -1.14
N VAL A 291 28.36 37.11 -2.37
CA VAL A 291 27.67 37.55 -3.59
C VAL A 291 26.84 36.41 -4.15
N ARG A 292 25.59 36.69 -4.49
CA ARG A 292 24.70 35.76 -5.17
C ARG A 292 24.25 36.35 -6.50
N HIS A 293 24.70 35.76 -7.60
CA HIS A 293 24.27 36.17 -8.93
C HIS A 293 22.98 35.45 -9.28
N ILE A 294 21.93 36.19 -9.64
CA ILE A 294 20.58 35.64 -9.89
C ILE A 294 20.03 36.07 -11.25
N ALA A 295 19.18 35.22 -11.81
CA ALA A 295 18.36 35.52 -12.99
C ALA A 295 16.92 35.02 -12.78
N LYS A 296 15.95 35.79 -13.27
CA LYS A 296 14.53 35.51 -13.10
C LYS A 296 13.83 35.43 -14.46
N SER A 297 12.92 34.47 -14.60
CA SER A 297 12.03 34.36 -15.76
C SER A 297 10.70 33.74 -15.39
N TYR A 298 9.63 34.10 -16.10
CA TYR A 298 8.28 33.63 -15.82
C TYR A 298 7.89 32.48 -16.77
N LEU A 299 7.34 31.40 -16.22
CA LEU A 299 6.80 30.28 -16.99
C LEU A 299 5.29 30.18 -16.78
N ASP A 300 4.54 30.21 -17.89
CA ASP A 300 3.09 30.03 -17.93
C ASP A 300 2.73 28.65 -18.51
N VAL A 301 1.72 28.00 -17.93
CA VAL A 301 1.23 26.68 -18.36
C VAL A 301 -0.23 26.81 -18.75
N ALA A 302 -0.61 26.28 -19.92
CA ALA A 302 -2.01 26.21 -20.33
C ALA A 302 -2.73 25.14 -19.52
N LEU A 303 -3.41 25.51 -18.44
CA LEU A 303 -3.92 24.57 -17.44
C LEU A 303 -5.04 23.69 -17.99
N LEU A 304 -5.18 22.50 -17.42
CA LEU A 304 -6.43 21.74 -17.39
C LEU A 304 -6.89 21.67 -15.93
N PRO A 305 -8.20 21.58 -15.66
CA PRO A 305 -8.67 21.49 -14.28
C PRO A 305 -8.04 20.28 -13.59
N ASP A 306 -7.28 20.46 -12.52
CA ASP A 306 -6.60 19.35 -11.85
C ASP A 306 -7.62 18.37 -11.23
N GLU A 307 -8.72 18.89 -10.72
CA GLU A 307 -9.89 18.14 -10.25
C GLU A 307 -11.18 18.70 -10.84
N ILE A 308 -12.13 17.82 -11.18
CA ILE A 308 -13.47 18.18 -11.65
C ILE A 308 -14.48 17.53 -10.71
N ASN A 309 -14.98 18.30 -9.76
CA ASN A 309 -15.92 17.80 -8.77
C ASN A 309 -17.34 17.91 -9.31
N MET A 310 -17.91 16.76 -9.72
CA MET A 310 -19.27 16.67 -10.22
C MET A 310 -20.25 16.22 -9.13
N LYS A 311 -21.38 16.91 -9.05
CA LYS A 311 -22.52 16.63 -8.17
C LYS A 311 -23.79 16.60 -9.02
N PHE A 312 -24.80 15.89 -8.58
CA PHE A 312 -26.10 15.90 -9.27
C PHE A 312 -27.23 15.80 -8.26
N ASP A 313 -28.36 16.41 -8.59
CA ASP A 313 -29.56 16.43 -7.76
C ASP A 313 -30.81 16.26 -8.65
N PRO A 314 -31.74 15.34 -8.31
CA PRO A 314 -31.69 14.38 -7.21
C PRO A 314 -30.59 13.31 -7.38
N LEU A 315 -30.09 12.75 -6.27
CA LEU A 315 -29.03 11.71 -6.25
C LEU A 315 -29.48 10.37 -6.87
N VAL A 316 -30.78 10.18 -7.10
CA VAL A 316 -31.36 9.04 -7.81
C VAL A 316 -32.49 9.56 -8.71
N ALA A 317 -32.52 9.10 -9.96
CA ALA A 317 -33.60 9.41 -10.89
C ALA A 317 -34.78 8.44 -10.68
N ASP A 318 -35.87 8.92 -10.11
CA ASP A 318 -37.07 8.10 -9.86
C ASP A 318 -37.97 8.01 -11.10
N CYS A 319 -37.93 6.86 -11.78
CA CYS A 319 -38.76 6.51 -12.92
C CYS A 319 -39.99 5.66 -12.53
N SER A 320 -40.29 5.47 -11.24
CA SER A 320 -41.39 4.62 -10.76
C SER A 320 -42.76 5.04 -11.29
N ASN A 321 -42.94 6.32 -11.63
CA ASN A 321 -44.18 6.89 -12.15
C ASN A 321 -44.22 7.03 -13.69
N ASN A 322 -43.25 6.48 -14.44
CA ASN A 322 -43.10 6.66 -15.90
C ASN A 322 -43.02 8.12 -16.37
N LEU A 323 -42.63 9.03 -15.48
CA LEU A 323 -42.32 10.43 -15.81
C LEU A 323 -40.81 10.54 -15.95
N ASN A 324 -40.33 11.16 -17.03
CA ASN A 324 -38.91 11.42 -17.23
C ASN A 324 -38.43 12.51 -16.25
N PRO A 325 -37.68 12.17 -15.18
CA PRO A 325 -37.22 13.17 -14.22
C PRO A 325 -36.09 14.00 -14.85
N THR A 326 -36.01 15.27 -14.44
CA THR A 326 -34.86 16.12 -14.77
C THR A 326 -33.88 16.07 -13.61
N VAL A 327 -32.61 15.76 -13.92
CA VAL A 327 -31.50 15.75 -12.97
C VAL A 327 -30.55 16.87 -13.33
N THR A 328 -30.31 17.80 -12.39
CA THR A 328 -29.34 18.88 -12.58
C THR A 328 -27.95 18.37 -12.20
N VAL A 329 -27.05 18.31 -13.16
CA VAL A 329 -25.64 17.94 -12.96
C VAL A 329 -24.80 19.22 -12.89
N SER A 330 -24.08 19.38 -11.79
CA SER A 330 -23.23 20.52 -11.50
C SER A 330 -21.76 20.08 -11.43
N ALA A 331 -20.91 20.63 -12.29
CA ALA A 331 -19.47 20.44 -12.27
C ALA A 331 -18.77 21.68 -11.70
N SER A 332 -18.01 21.51 -10.62
CA SER A 332 -17.20 22.55 -9.99
C SER A 332 -15.71 22.27 -10.18
N ILE A 333 -14.94 23.32 -10.47
CA ILE A 333 -13.48 23.26 -10.64
C ILE A 333 -12.78 24.25 -9.70
N PRO A 334 -11.50 24.03 -9.34
CA PRO A 334 -10.71 25.00 -8.60
C PRO A 334 -10.65 26.36 -9.32
N LYS A 335 -10.50 27.44 -8.54
CA LYS A 335 -10.34 28.79 -9.08
C LYS A 335 -9.10 28.83 -9.97
N THR A 336 -9.26 29.40 -11.16
CA THR A 336 -8.18 29.49 -12.16
C THR A 336 -8.35 30.70 -13.04
N LYS A 337 -7.24 31.21 -13.58
CA LYS A 337 -7.20 32.30 -14.58
C LYS A 337 -7.32 31.75 -16.01
N GLU A 338 -7.30 30.44 -16.19
CA GLU A 338 -7.42 29.77 -17.50
C GLU A 338 -8.86 29.82 -18.03
N LEU A 339 -9.02 30.10 -19.33
CA LEU A 339 -10.32 30.10 -20.01
C LEU A 339 -10.54 28.76 -20.71
N TYR A 340 -11.65 28.10 -20.38
CA TYR A 340 -12.00 26.81 -20.98
C TYR A 340 -13.10 26.93 -22.03
N ASP A 341 -13.02 26.06 -23.03
CA ASP A 341 -14.11 25.72 -23.94
C ASP A 341 -14.74 24.41 -23.45
N ILE A 342 -16.02 24.46 -23.07
CA ILE A 342 -16.69 23.41 -22.31
C ILE A 342 -17.74 22.74 -23.19
N THR A 343 -17.79 21.42 -23.16
CA THR A 343 -18.78 20.62 -23.91
C THR A 343 -19.42 19.59 -22.99
N TRP A 344 -20.75 19.47 -23.04
CA TRP A 344 -21.51 18.45 -22.32
C TRP A 344 -21.98 17.34 -23.26
N PHE A 345 -21.86 16.11 -22.77
CA PHE A 345 -22.34 14.89 -23.41
C PHE A 345 -23.35 14.19 -22.50
N TYR A 346 -24.44 13.70 -23.08
CA TYR A 346 -25.43 12.84 -22.43
C TYR A 346 -25.57 11.56 -23.24
N ASP A 347 -25.32 10.40 -22.62
CA ASP A 347 -25.26 9.09 -23.28
C ASP A 347 -24.45 9.12 -24.59
N LYS A 348 -23.23 9.69 -24.47
CA LYS A 348 -22.25 9.87 -25.56
C LYS A 348 -22.72 10.78 -26.72
N THR A 349 -23.87 11.43 -26.58
CA THR A 349 -24.36 12.41 -27.56
C THR A 349 -23.97 13.81 -27.11
N GLU A 350 -23.31 14.57 -27.99
CA GLU A 350 -22.97 15.97 -27.74
C GLU A 350 -24.26 16.81 -27.66
N LYS A 351 -24.39 17.64 -26.63
CA LYS A 351 -25.61 18.43 -26.38
C LYS A 351 -25.36 19.93 -26.39
N PHE A 352 -24.29 20.39 -25.75
CA PHE A 352 -24.13 21.80 -25.43
C PHE A 352 -22.66 22.23 -25.37
N GLN A 353 -22.33 23.39 -25.94
CA GLN A 353 -21.00 24.01 -25.88
C GLN A 353 -21.09 25.42 -25.28
N GLN A 354 -20.17 25.76 -24.36
CA GLN A 354 -20.08 27.07 -23.73
C GLN A 354 -18.61 27.47 -23.49
N LYS A 355 -18.28 28.74 -23.72
CA LYS A 355 -16.99 29.31 -23.31
C LYS A 355 -17.10 29.96 -21.94
N THR A 356 -16.12 29.71 -21.08
CA THR A 356 -16.07 30.27 -19.72
C THR A 356 -16.06 31.81 -19.74
N LYS A 357 -16.81 32.44 -18.83
CA LYS A 357 -16.68 33.86 -18.48
C LYS A 357 -15.83 33.98 -17.22
N ASN A 358 -15.04 35.04 -17.10
CA ASN A 358 -14.30 35.35 -15.87
C ASN A 358 -15.24 35.27 -14.65
N ASP A 359 -14.79 34.59 -13.59
CA ASP A 359 -15.47 34.36 -12.30
C ASP A 359 -16.55 33.25 -12.20
N THR A 360 -16.79 32.45 -13.26
CA THR A 360 -17.68 31.27 -13.16
C THR A 360 -16.90 29.96 -13.08
N PHE A 361 -16.94 29.28 -11.93
CA PHE A 361 -16.24 28.00 -11.66
C PHE A 361 -17.18 26.81 -11.39
N VAL A 362 -18.49 27.03 -11.50
CA VAL A 362 -19.53 26.01 -11.35
C VAL A 362 -20.37 26.02 -12.62
N TYR A 363 -20.54 24.85 -13.24
CA TYR A 363 -21.23 24.66 -14.51
C TYR A 363 -22.37 23.68 -14.32
N ASN A 364 -23.58 24.06 -14.72
CA ASN A 364 -24.77 23.24 -14.53
C ASN A 364 -25.31 22.78 -15.89
N TYR A 365 -25.80 21.54 -15.93
CA TYR A 365 -26.48 20.95 -17.07
C TYR A 365 -27.68 20.15 -16.58
N ASP A 366 -28.86 20.47 -17.11
CA ASP A 366 -30.09 19.77 -16.78
C ASP A 366 -30.30 18.60 -17.75
N ALA A 367 -30.16 17.38 -17.25
CA ALA A 367 -30.35 16.14 -18.01
C ALA A 367 -31.77 15.60 -17.78
N THR A 368 -32.58 15.49 -18.84
CA THR A 368 -33.87 14.81 -18.80
C THR A 368 -33.68 13.31 -19.04
N ILE A 369 -33.91 12.49 -18.01
CA ILE A 369 -33.66 11.05 -18.04
C ILE A 369 -34.76 10.31 -18.81
N ASP A 370 -34.40 9.54 -19.83
CA ASP A 370 -35.36 8.72 -20.58
C ASP A 370 -35.68 7.42 -19.84
N CYS A 371 -36.79 7.42 -19.09
CA CYS A 371 -37.26 6.24 -18.35
C CYS A 371 -37.67 5.06 -19.24
N ASN A 372 -37.83 5.26 -20.56
CA ASN A 372 -38.14 4.18 -21.50
C ASN A 372 -36.89 3.39 -21.93
N SER A 373 -35.69 3.90 -21.63
CA SER A 373 -34.43 3.19 -21.88
C SER A 373 -34.34 1.92 -21.04
N GLY A 374 -33.78 0.85 -21.61
CA GLY A 374 -33.47 -0.38 -20.87
C GLY A 374 -32.32 -0.23 -19.87
N GLU A 375 -31.59 0.90 -19.91
CA GLU A 375 -30.41 1.14 -19.08
C GLU A 375 -30.75 1.38 -17.60
N LYS A 376 -29.90 0.90 -16.70
CA LYS A 376 -30.02 1.09 -15.24
C LYS A 376 -29.33 2.37 -14.74
N THR A 377 -28.44 2.91 -15.55
CA THR A 377 -27.65 4.11 -15.27
C THR A 377 -27.54 4.95 -16.55
N HIS A 378 -27.61 6.27 -16.41
CA HIS A 378 -27.34 7.20 -17.52
C HIS A 378 -26.04 7.95 -17.26
N ASN A 379 -25.25 8.20 -18.31
CA ASN A 379 -23.99 8.93 -18.17
C ASN A 379 -24.11 10.40 -18.59
N VAL A 380 -23.54 11.26 -17.77
CA VAL A 380 -23.32 12.68 -18.10
C VAL A 380 -21.83 12.98 -18.01
N THR A 381 -21.28 13.48 -19.11
CA THR A 381 -19.85 13.78 -19.23
C THR A 381 -19.65 15.25 -19.57
N ILE A 382 -18.78 15.93 -18.84
CA ILE A 382 -18.30 17.27 -19.15
C ILE A 382 -16.87 17.19 -19.71
N LEU A 383 -16.58 17.97 -20.75
CA LEU A 383 -15.28 18.08 -21.38
C LEU A 383 -14.79 19.52 -21.27
N PHE A 384 -13.61 19.73 -20.70
CA PHE A 384 -12.91 21.01 -20.67
C PHE A 384 -11.80 21.00 -21.70
N LYS A 385 -11.71 22.06 -22.50
CA LYS A 385 -10.64 22.29 -23.46
C LYS A 385 -9.91 23.59 -23.18
N ASN A 386 -8.59 23.56 -23.05
CA ASN A 386 -7.76 24.72 -22.70
C ASN A 386 -7.35 25.56 -23.93
N ARG A 387 -6.63 26.68 -23.72
CA ARG A 387 -6.11 27.55 -24.80
C ARG A 387 -5.13 26.88 -25.78
N LYS A 388 -4.54 25.74 -25.40
CA LYS A 388 -3.67 24.90 -26.26
C LYS A 388 -4.41 23.73 -26.90
N SER A 389 -5.74 23.71 -26.82
CA SER A 389 -6.60 22.65 -27.37
C SER A 389 -6.40 21.25 -26.77
N GLN A 390 -5.80 21.15 -25.57
CA GLN A 390 -5.81 19.92 -24.77
C GLN A 390 -7.15 19.77 -24.07
N ASN A 391 -7.58 18.54 -23.84
CA ASN A 391 -8.88 18.24 -23.26
C ASN A 391 -8.78 17.37 -21.99
N LYS A 392 -9.73 17.57 -21.07
CA LYS A 392 -9.93 16.72 -19.89
C LYS A 392 -11.42 16.58 -19.63
N SER A 393 -11.89 15.36 -19.40
CA SER A 393 -13.29 15.08 -19.13
C SER A 393 -13.51 14.44 -17.77
N ALA A 394 -14.71 14.62 -17.22
CA ALA A 394 -15.21 13.89 -16.07
C ALA A 394 -16.61 13.34 -16.39
N GLN A 395 -16.92 12.16 -15.85
CA GLN A 395 -18.21 11.48 -16.05
C GLN A 395 -18.84 11.15 -14.69
N VAL A 396 -20.17 11.27 -14.61
CA VAL A 396 -21.00 10.75 -13.52
C VAL A 396 -22.05 9.81 -14.10
N ASP A 397 -22.33 8.75 -13.35
CA ASP A 397 -23.38 7.80 -13.67
C ASP A 397 -24.56 8.03 -12.71
N ILE A 398 -25.71 8.35 -13.28
CA ILE A 398 -26.94 8.66 -12.54
C ILE A 398 -27.73 7.35 -12.40
N PRO A 399 -27.95 6.84 -11.18
CA PRO A 399 -28.74 5.63 -10.96
C PRO A 399 -30.23 5.91 -11.20
N VAL A 400 -30.91 4.97 -11.85
CA VAL A 400 -32.35 5.04 -12.14
C VAL A 400 -33.11 4.01 -11.33
N LEU A 401 -34.17 4.44 -10.64
CA LEU A 401 -35.10 3.56 -9.94
C LEU A 401 -36.33 3.31 -10.83
N LYS A 402 -36.60 2.06 -11.21
CA LYS A 402 -37.77 1.70 -12.05
C LYS A 402 -38.87 1.03 -11.23
N ALA A 403 -40.07 1.03 -11.79
CA ALA A 403 -41.23 0.38 -11.18
C ALA A 403 -41.01 -1.13 -11.02
N GLY A 404 -40.99 -1.61 -9.78
CA GLY A 404 -40.81 -3.02 -9.43
C GLY A 404 -39.37 -3.42 -9.05
N ASP A 405 -38.42 -2.49 -9.10
CA ASP A 405 -37.06 -2.74 -8.61
C ASP A 405 -37.04 -2.90 -7.08
N LEU A 406 -36.09 -3.69 -6.60
CA LEU A 406 -35.75 -3.75 -5.17
C LEU A 406 -34.93 -2.50 -4.81
N PHE A 407 -35.24 -1.86 -3.68
CA PHE A 407 -34.59 -0.61 -3.26
C PHE A 407 -34.43 -0.52 -1.74
N CYS A 408 -33.47 0.30 -1.32
CA CYS A 408 -33.30 0.75 0.06
C CYS A 408 -34.17 1.97 0.33
N GLU A 409 -34.87 1.98 1.46
CA GLU A 409 -35.73 3.08 1.88
C GLU A 409 -34.94 4.35 2.20
N GLU A 410 -35.61 5.49 2.04
CA GLU A 410 -35.04 6.78 2.42
C GLU A 410 -34.69 6.80 3.92
N ASN A 411 -33.50 7.30 4.23
CA ASN A 411 -32.96 7.29 5.58
C ASN A 411 -32.19 8.57 5.87
N VAL A 412 -32.50 9.24 6.98
CA VAL A 412 -31.67 10.35 7.48
C VAL A 412 -30.77 9.81 8.59
N LEU A 413 -29.45 9.86 8.38
CA LEU A 413 -28.47 9.39 9.35
C LEU A 413 -27.41 10.48 9.56
N ASN A 414 -27.14 10.85 10.81
CA ASN A 414 -26.16 11.89 11.17
C ASN A 414 -26.38 13.25 10.47
N GLY A 415 -27.63 13.57 10.12
CA GLY A 415 -28.00 14.82 9.44
C GLY A 415 -27.91 14.78 7.91
N ASP A 416 -27.41 13.69 7.33
CA ASP A 416 -27.35 13.47 5.88
C ASP A 416 -28.59 12.72 5.39
N ASN A 417 -29.20 13.16 4.28
CA ASN A 417 -30.35 12.48 3.68
C ASN A 417 -29.90 11.45 2.63
N TRP A 418 -30.22 10.18 2.84
CA TRP A 418 -29.98 9.07 1.92
C TRP A 418 -31.29 8.73 1.21
N PRO A 419 -31.46 9.11 -0.08
CA PRO A 419 -32.73 8.93 -0.78
C PRO A 419 -32.99 7.47 -1.16
N LYS A 420 -34.21 7.18 -1.62
CA LYS A 420 -34.57 5.85 -2.13
C LYS A 420 -33.63 5.44 -3.26
N THR A 421 -32.96 4.30 -3.09
CA THR A 421 -31.84 3.89 -3.95
C THR A 421 -32.02 2.43 -4.37
N PRO A 422 -31.92 2.10 -5.68
CA PRO A 422 -32.00 0.71 -6.14
C PRO A 422 -30.86 -0.15 -5.57
N THR A 423 -31.09 -1.46 -5.41
CA THR A 423 -30.05 -2.40 -4.94
C THR A 423 -28.83 -2.39 -5.86
N ASP A 424 -27.65 -2.67 -5.31
CA ASP A 424 -26.34 -2.62 -5.99
C ASP A 424 -25.92 -1.22 -6.45
N SER A 425 -26.52 -0.16 -5.90
CA SER A 425 -26.14 1.23 -6.18
C SER A 425 -25.50 1.91 -4.97
N THR A 426 -24.55 2.79 -5.26
CA THR A 426 -23.81 3.56 -4.25
C THR A 426 -24.23 5.02 -4.32
N VAL A 427 -24.58 5.59 -3.16
CA VAL A 427 -24.84 7.03 -3.03
C VAL A 427 -23.59 7.71 -2.47
N ILE A 428 -23.25 8.85 -3.05
CA ILE A 428 -22.09 9.66 -2.68
C ILE A 428 -22.58 11.04 -2.25
N ILE A 429 -22.28 11.42 -1.02
CA ILE A 429 -22.58 12.72 -0.44
C ILE A 429 -21.27 13.49 -0.27
N LYS A 430 -21.11 14.59 -1.00
CA LYS A 430 -19.89 15.42 -1.01
C LYS A 430 -19.95 16.60 -0.03
N THR A 431 -20.55 16.37 1.13
CA THR A 431 -20.64 17.33 2.22
C THR A 431 -20.11 16.68 3.50
N CYS A 432 -19.13 17.34 4.11
CA CYS A 432 -18.53 16.93 5.37
C CYS A 432 -18.91 17.93 6.47
N PRO A 433 -18.75 17.55 7.75
CA PRO A 433 -18.88 18.49 8.87
C PRO A 433 -17.97 19.72 8.71
N VAL A 434 -18.31 20.82 9.39
CA VAL A 434 -17.52 22.05 9.37
C VAL A 434 -16.07 21.76 9.82
N GLY A 435 -15.09 22.24 9.07
CA GLY A 435 -13.65 22.01 9.32
C GLY A 435 -13.12 20.68 8.74
N ARG A 436 -13.93 19.94 7.98
CA ARG A 436 -13.52 18.73 7.26
C ARG A 436 -13.85 18.82 5.77
N ILE A 437 -13.05 18.12 4.97
CA ILE A 437 -13.21 18.03 3.52
C ILE A 437 -13.24 16.56 3.08
N GLY A 438 -13.88 16.27 1.94
CA GLY A 438 -13.99 14.91 1.41
C GLY A 438 -15.42 14.54 1.06
N GLN A 439 -15.76 13.26 1.22
CA GLN A 439 -17.07 12.72 0.87
C GLN A 439 -17.47 11.56 1.77
N LYS A 440 -18.77 11.26 1.80
CA LYS A 440 -19.35 10.10 2.47
C LYS A 440 -20.01 9.23 1.44
N THR A 441 -19.88 7.93 1.58
CA THR A 441 -20.49 6.97 0.66
C THR A 441 -21.29 5.93 1.43
N ARG A 442 -22.34 5.42 0.78
CA ARG A 442 -23.19 4.37 1.35
C ARG A 442 -23.73 3.49 0.24
N VAL A 443 -23.66 2.18 0.44
CA VAL A 443 -24.08 1.17 -0.55
C VAL A 443 -25.43 0.59 -0.14
N CYS A 444 -26.33 0.42 -1.12
CA CYS A 444 -27.55 -0.36 -0.94
C CYS A 444 -27.31 -1.82 -1.31
N ASP A 445 -27.24 -2.70 -0.30
CA ASP A 445 -26.97 -4.13 -0.46
C ASP A 445 -28.11 -4.84 -1.24
N PRO A 446 -27.81 -5.92 -1.99
CA PRO A 446 -28.80 -6.77 -2.66
C PRO A 446 -29.98 -7.24 -1.79
N SER A 447 -29.83 -7.25 -0.45
CA SER A 447 -30.88 -7.61 0.51
C SER A 447 -31.82 -6.44 0.89
N ASN A 448 -31.79 -5.34 0.13
CA ASN A 448 -32.56 -4.11 0.37
C ASN A 448 -32.23 -3.42 1.70
N LYS A 449 -30.98 -3.52 2.16
CA LYS A 449 -30.51 -2.88 3.38
C LYS A 449 -29.36 -1.96 3.08
N TRP A 450 -29.37 -0.80 3.73
CA TRP A 450 -28.23 0.09 3.70
C TRP A 450 -27.06 -0.53 4.47
N GLU A 451 -25.88 -0.47 3.88
CA GLU A 451 -24.62 -0.69 4.59
C GLU A 451 -24.28 0.50 5.52
N ASP A 452 -23.23 0.33 6.32
CA ASP A 452 -22.67 1.38 7.15
C ASP A 452 -22.10 2.52 6.29
N VAL A 453 -22.15 3.74 6.83
CA VAL A 453 -21.64 4.93 6.13
C VAL A 453 -20.11 4.91 6.15
N PHE A 454 -19.51 4.87 4.97
CA PHE A 454 -18.07 5.03 4.82
C PHE A 454 -17.74 6.52 4.65
N SER A 455 -16.98 7.08 5.60
CA SER A 455 -16.57 8.48 5.60
C SER A 455 -15.13 8.59 5.08
N GLU A 456 -14.91 9.43 4.07
CA GLU A 456 -13.59 9.89 3.61
C GLU A 456 -13.38 11.37 4.00
N CYS A 457 -14.11 11.85 5.01
CA CYS A 457 -14.02 13.23 5.48
C CYS A 457 -12.78 13.40 6.37
N ILE A 458 -11.76 14.08 5.85
CA ILE A 458 -10.52 14.36 6.57
C ILE A 458 -10.49 15.78 7.12
N ASN A 459 -9.67 16.01 8.15
CA ASN A 459 -9.40 17.33 8.69
C ASN A 459 -8.78 18.25 7.62
N GLU A 460 -9.27 19.48 7.52
CA GLU A 460 -8.75 20.49 6.57
C GLU A 460 -7.25 20.78 6.78
N GLU A 461 -6.75 20.75 8.03
CA GLU A 461 -5.32 20.89 8.29
C GLU A 461 -4.51 19.68 7.80
N LEU A 462 -5.07 18.47 7.89
CA LEU A 462 -4.42 17.26 7.36
C LEU A 462 -4.35 17.28 5.84
N ASP A 463 -5.35 17.86 5.17
CA ASP A 463 -5.30 18.08 3.72
C ASP A 463 -4.16 19.03 3.31
N LYS A 464 -3.90 20.09 4.07
CA LYS A 464 -2.74 20.96 3.83
C LYS A 464 -1.43 20.17 3.94
N VAL A 465 -1.33 19.26 4.90
CA VAL A 465 -0.17 18.37 5.06
C VAL A 465 -0.05 17.42 3.86
N ALA A 466 -1.17 16.87 3.37
CA ALA A 466 -1.19 16.03 2.17
C ALA A 466 -0.72 16.79 0.92
N ASN A 467 -1.17 18.03 0.75
CA ASN A 467 -0.72 18.91 -0.34
C ASN A 467 0.78 19.25 -0.23
N ALA A 468 1.28 19.48 0.98
CA ALA A 468 2.71 19.69 1.22
C ALA A 468 3.54 18.44 0.85
N ALA A 469 3.06 17.24 1.19
CA ALA A 469 3.70 15.99 0.83
C ALA A 469 3.68 15.71 -0.69
N ASP A 470 2.60 16.06 -1.39
CA ASP A 470 2.57 15.96 -2.86
C ASP A 470 3.55 16.93 -3.53
N ASN A 471 3.66 18.18 -3.04
CA ASN A 471 4.68 19.12 -3.49
C ASN A 471 6.10 18.56 -3.24
N PHE A 472 6.34 18.01 -2.05
CA PHE A 472 7.61 17.36 -1.68
C PHE A 472 7.97 16.23 -2.64
N LEU A 473 7.03 15.32 -2.94
CA LEU A 473 7.24 14.22 -3.89
C LEU A 473 7.60 14.70 -5.30
N ASN A 474 7.02 15.81 -5.73
CA ASN A 474 7.27 16.39 -7.04
C ASN A 474 8.59 17.18 -7.13
N GLY A 475 9.29 17.43 -6.01
CA GLY A 475 10.53 18.19 -5.97
C GLY A 475 10.32 19.69 -5.66
N LEU A 476 9.13 20.09 -5.21
CA LEU A 476 8.84 21.47 -4.79
C LEU A 476 8.98 21.60 -3.27
N GLY A 477 10.03 22.28 -2.83
CA GLY A 477 10.34 22.45 -1.41
C GLY A 477 10.75 21.15 -0.73
N ALA A 478 11.45 20.25 -1.44
CA ALA A 478 11.80 18.93 -0.92
C ALA A 478 13.04 18.97 0.00
N THR A 479 12.95 19.76 1.07
CA THR A 479 14.02 19.98 2.05
C THR A 479 13.77 19.20 3.36
N GLN A 480 14.81 18.98 4.17
CA GLN A 480 14.64 18.29 5.47
C GLN A 480 13.65 19.00 6.40
N GLU A 481 13.61 20.33 6.37
CA GLU A 481 12.71 21.11 7.23
C GLU A 481 11.25 20.92 6.83
N VAL A 482 10.95 20.90 5.53
CA VAL A 482 9.59 20.62 5.04
C VAL A 482 9.18 19.19 5.37
N ALA A 483 10.09 18.21 5.24
CA ALA A 483 9.81 16.83 5.63
C ALA A 483 9.43 16.72 7.12
N LYS A 484 10.16 17.43 8.01
CA LYS A 484 9.80 17.49 9.45
C LYS A 484 8.42 18.07 9.68
N ASN A 485 8.11 19.20 9.05
CA ASN A 485 6.80 19.85 9.18
C ASN A 485 5.67 18.92 8.72
N ILE A 486 5.89 18.11 7.68
CA ILE A 486 4.93 17.10 7.21
C ILE A 486 4.71 16.03 8.29
N PHE A 487 5.79 15.44 8.84
CA PHE A 487 5.66 14.41 9.88
C PHE A 487 5.09 14.95 11.18
N GLU A 488 5.40 16.19 11.54
CA GLU A 488 4.78 16.89 12.67
C GLU A 488 3.27 17.10 12.44
N GLY A 489 2.87 17.49 11.23
CA GLY A 489 1.47 17.61 10.84
C GLY A 489 0.71 16.28 10.96
N ILE A 490 1.33 15.18 10.55
CA ILE A 490 0.80 13.82 10.73
C ILE A 490 0.66 13.49 12.23
N LYS A 491 1.71 13.72 13.02
CA LYS A 491 1.72 13.48 14.47
C LYS A 491 0.58 14.22 15.18
N ASN A 492 0.39 15.49 14.86
CA ASN A 492 -0.64 16.34 15.45
C ASN A 492 -2.06 15.91 15.03
N SER A 493 -2.23 15.40 13.82
CA SER A 493 -3.53 14.92 13.30
C SER A 493 -3.90 13.51 13.77
N SER A 494 -2.92 12.73 14.26
CA SER A 494 -3.10 11.33 14.66
C SER A 494 -3.46 11.14 16.14
N ASN A 495 -3.48 12.20 16.96
CA ASN A 495 -3.78 12.14 18.40
C ASN A 495 -5.29 12.15 18.64
N LEU A 496 -5.92 10.99 18.49
CA LEU A 496 -7.38 10.86 18.40
C LEU A 496 -7.88 9.90 19.49
N ASN A 497 -8.63 10.45 20.45
CA ASN A 497 -9.10 9.76 21.67
C ASN A 497 -10.52 9.16 21.53
N SER A 498 -11.09 9.07 20.33
CA SER A 498 -12.45 8.53 20.12
C SER A 498 -12.53 7.56 18.93
N ALA A 499 -13.65 6.84 18.83
CA ALA A 499 -13.84 5.75 17.87
C ALA A 499 -14.81 6.13 16.73
N SER A 500 -14.68 7.33 16.15
CA SER A 500 -15.58 7.79 15.07
C SER A 500 -15.09 7.41 13.66
N ASN A 501 -16.01 7.32 12.69
CA ASN A 501 -15.68 7.01 11.29
C ASN A 501 -14.77 8.07 10.66
N ASP A 502 -14.93 9.35 11.04
CA ASP A 502 -14.09 10.45 10.54
C ASP A 502 -12.64 10.33 11.02
N GLU A 503 -12.40 9.79 12.22
CA GLU A 503 -11.03 9.54 12.73
C GLU A 503 -10.30 8.45 11.92
N THR A 504 -11.05 7.49 11.39
CA THR A 504 -10.46 6.44 10.55
C THR A 504 -10.15 6.94 9.14
N ALA A 505 -10.90 7.92 8.65
CA ALA A 505 -10.56 8.67 7.44
C ALA A 505 -9.23 9.44 7.63
N ASP A 506 -9.07 10.14 8.76
CA ASP A 506 -7.84 10.86 9.11
C ASP A 506 -6.63 9.90 9.21
N ILE A 507 -6.80 8.73 9.81
CA ILE A 507 -5.75 7.69 9.86
C ILE A 507 -5.43 7.17 8.45
N SER A 508 -6.44 6.86 7.64
CA SER A 508 -6.25 6.38 6.27
C SER A 508 -5.50 7.41 5.41
N ALA A 509 -5.85 8.69 5.53
CA ALA A 509 -5.15 9.77 4.84
C ALA A 509 -3.71 9.90 5.32
N SER A 510 -3.47 9.82 6.63
CA SER A 510 -2.13 9.87 7.21
C SER A 510 -1.25 8.70 6.74
N ILE A 511 -1.80 7.48 6.64
CA ILE A 511 -1.11 6.32 6.02
C ILE A 511 -0.74 6.63 4.56
N GLY A 512 -1.65 7.27 3.83
CA GLY A 512 -1.41 7.73 2.46
C GLY A 512 -0.26 8.74 2.35
N ILE A 513 -0.21 9.72 3.25
CA ILE A 513 0.88 10.72 3.31
C ILE A 513 2.22 10.05 3.60
N ILE A 514 2.29 9.10 4.54
CA ILE A 514 3.51 8.30 4.77
C ILE A 514 3.92 7.57 3.48
N GLY A 515 2.97 7.03 2.72
CA GLY A 515 3.24 6.40 1.42
C GLY A 515 3.81 7.36 0.38
N ILE A 516 3.31 8.60 0.31
CA ILE A 516 3.84 9.67 -0.55
C ILE A 516 5.30 9.96 -0.15
N MET A 517 5.57 10.15 1.15
CA MET A 517 6.91 10.41 1.67
C MET A 517 7.86 9.22 1.46
N ALA A 518 7.37 7.98 1.59
CA ALA A 518 8.13 6.76 1.32
C ALA A 518 8.51 6.63 -0.16
N ASN A 519 7.67 7.13 -1.07
CA ASN A 519 8.00 7.16 -2.49
C ASN A 519 8.97 8.30 -2.83
N ALA A 520 8.80 9.47 -2.19
CA ALA A 520 9.68 10.61 -2.33
C ALA A 520 11.11 10.28 -1.87
N SER A 521 11.25 9.55 -0.75
CA SER A 521 12.54 9.19 -0.17
C SER A 521 13.41 8.27 -1.04
N LYS A 522 12.88 7.73 -2.15
CA LYS A 522 13.69 6.99 -3.15
C LYS A 522 14.62 7.90 -3.94
N ASN A 523 14.19 9.15 -4.18
CA ASN A 523 14.94 10.13 -4.98
C ASN A 523 15.46 11.30 -4.12
N ILE A 524 14.86 11.50 -2.94
CA ILE A 524 15.20 12.58 -2.00
C ILE A 524 15.81 11.97 -0.76
N VAL A 525 17.04 12.37 -0.44
CA VAL A 525 17.74 11.89 0.75
C VAL A 525 17.09 12.51 2.00
N LEU A 526 16.55 11.67 2.89
CA LEU A 526 16.03 12.05 4.20
C LEU A 526 17.03 11.65 5.29
N LYS A 527 17.19 12.48 6.31
CA LYS A 527 18.13 12.24 7.43
C LYS A 527 17.39 11.83 8.71
N GLU A 528 18.12 11.30 9.69
CA GLU A 528 17.58 10.73 10.92
C GLU A 528 16.78 11.69 11.82
N ASP A 529 16.85 12.99 11.54
CA ASP A 529 16.15 14.04 12.27
C ASP A 529 14.63 14.10 12.01
N VAL A 530 14.11 13.34 11.05
CA VAL A 530 12.67 13.19 10.80
C VAL A 530 12.02 12.08 11.63
N PHE A 531 12.81 11.16 12.21
CA PHE A 531 12.27 9.99 12.91
C PHE A 531 11.42 10.33 14.14
N PRO A 532 11.76 11.30 15.02
CA PRO A 532 10.97 11.54 16.22
C PRO A 532 9.48 11.78 15.93
N ASP A 533 9.16 12.66 14.98
CA ASP A 533 7.78 12.97 14.62
C ASP A 533 7.10 11.86 13.83
N LEU A 534 7.85 11.20 12.92
CA LEU A 534 7.35 10.06 12.16
C LEU A 534 6.95 8.89 13.07
N ILE A 535 7.83 8.52 14.00
CA ILE A 535 7.65 7.37 14.89
C ILE A 535 6.49 7.62 15.87
N GLU A 536 6.38 8.83 16.40
CA GLU A 536 5.27 9.21 17.28
C GLU A 536 3.93 9.26 16.51
N GLY A 537 3.90 9.87 15.32
CA GLY A 537 2.70 9.90 14.48
C GLY A 537 2.24 8.50 14.08
N ALA A 538 3.16 7.64 13.66
CA ALA A 538 2.87 6.25 13.30
C ALA A 538 2.38 5.42 14.50
N SER A 539 3.00 5.59 15.67
CA SER A 539 2.59 4.96 16.94
C SER A 539 1.16 5.35 17.35
N ASN A 540 0.76 6.61 17.11
CA ASN A 540 -0.59 7.09 17.37
C ASN A 540 -1.63 6.45 16.44
N MET A 541 -1.32 6.24 15.15
CA MET A 541 -2.26 5.63 14.19
C MET A 541 -2.68 4.21 14.59
N VAL A 542 -1.73 3.39 15.05
CA VAL A 542 -1.97 1.98 15.43
C VAL A 542 -2.54 1.83 16.85
N SER A 543 -2.66 2.92 17.61
CA SER A 543 -3.23 2.90 18.97
C SER A 543 -4.73 2.62 19.01
N SER A 544 -5.46 2.98 17.95
CA SER A 544 -6.91 2.78 17.82
C SER A 544 -7.26 1.44 17.16
N ASN A 545 -8.49 0.95 17.33
CA ASN A 545 -8.90 -0.39 16.85
C ASN A 545 -9.35 -0.45 15.38
N TRP A 546 -9.47 0.69 14.69
CA TRP A 546 -9.97 0.81 13.31
C TRP A 546 -11.31 0.05 13.07
N SER A 547 -12.17 -0.02 14.08
CA SER A 547 -13.40 -0.83 14.07
C SER A 547 -14.58 -0.19 13.32
N SER A 548 -14.41 1.03 12.85
CA SER A 548 -15.40 1.84 12.12
C SER A 548 -15.50 1.50 10.63
N VAL A 549 -14.55 0.71 10.11
CA VAL A 549 -14.47 0.31 8.70
C VAL A 549 -14.58 -1.20 8.57
N ASN A 550 -15.06 -1.66 7.42
CA ASN A 550 -15.16 -3.09 7.15
C ASN A 550 -13.79 -3.80 7.22
N ASP A 551 -13.80 -5.11 7.42
CA ASP A 551 -12.57 -5.90 7.55
C ASP A 551 -11.67 -5.79 6.30
N THR A 552 -12.26 -5.67 5.11
CA THR A 552 -11.51 -5.57 3.85
C THR A 552 -10.67 -4.30 3.76
N ILE A 553 -11.26 -3.16 4.13
CA ILE A 553 -10.60 -1.85 4.15
C ILE A 553 -9.57 -1.82 5.28
N ARG A 554 -9.92 -2.33 6.47
CA ARG A 554 -8.99 -2.43 7.61
C ARG A 554 -7.74 -3.22 7.24
N HIS A 555 -7.91 -4.38 6.60
CA HIS A 555 -6.79 -5.21 6.14
C HIS A 555 -5.92 -4.46 5.13
N LYS A 556 -6.52 -3.80 4.14
CA LYS A 556 -5.79 -3.01 3.13
C LYS A 556 -5.02 -1.84 3.76
N MET A 557 -5.63 -1.12 4.70
CA MET A 557 -4.98 -0.01 5.42
C MET A 557 -3.78 -0.52 6.24
N SER A 558 -3.92 -1.66 6.93
CA SER A 558 -2.85 -2.23 7.76
C SER A 558 -1.65 -2.70 6.93
N GLU A 559 -1.92 -3.31 5.78
CA GLU A 559 -0.89 -3.69 4.81
C GLU A 559 -0.17 -2.47 4.24
N GLN A 560 -0.91 -1.43 3.85
CA GLN A 560 -0.33 -0.18 3.35
C GLN A 560 0.52 0.53 4.41
N TYR A 561 0.04 0.59 5.66
CA TYR A 561 0.80 1.15 6.77
C TYR A 561 2.16 0.45 6.92
N LEU A 562 2.14 -0.89 6.96
CA LEU A 562 3.35 -1.69 7.12
C LEU A 562 4.35 -1.45 5.99
N LEU A 563 3.88 -1.57 4.74
CA LEU A 563 4.71 -1.38 3.55
C LEU A 563 5.29 0.04 3.45
N ASN A 564 4.47 1.06 3.75
CA ASN A 564 4.91 2.46 3.67
C ASN A 564 5.98 2.74 4.73
N MET A 565 5.79 2.24 5.96
CA MET A 565 6.77 2.39 7.04
C MET A 565 8.08 1.65 6.72
N GLU A 566 8.03 0.41 6.23
CA GLU A 566 9.23 -0.33 5.83
C GLU A 566 10.04 0.41 4.77
N ASN A 567 9.37 0.88 3.72
CA ASN A 567 10.03 1.61 2.63
C ASN A 567 10.64 2.92 3.10
N LEU A 568 9.93 3.66 3.96
CA LEU A 568 10.41 4.93 4.49
C LEU A 568 11.62 4.74 5.42
N VAL A 569 11.53 3.84 6.40
CA VAL A 569 12.63 3.50 7.33
C VAL A 569 13.86 3.00 6.57
N LYS A 570 13.67 2.19 5.52
CA LYS A 570 14.75 1.71 4.67
C LYS A 570 15.51 2.85 4.00
N ASN A 571 14.81 3.85 3.44
CA ASN A 571 15.40 4.92 2.64
C ASN A 571 16.02 6.07 3.48
N ILE A 572 15.55 6.33 4.70
CA ILE A 572 16.10 7.41 5.55
C ILE A 572 17.53 7.07 5.99
N GLU A 573 18.48 7.98 5.80
CA GLU A 573 19.87 7.82 6.23
C GLU A 573 20.03 7.98 7.74
N VAL A 574 20.78 7.08 8.36
CA VAL A 574 21.08 7.06 9.80
C VAL A 574 22.59 7.07 9.98
N ASN A 575 23.09 7.98 10.80
CA ASN A 575 24.52 8.13 11.04
C ASN A 575 24.89 7.82 12.49
N THR A 576 24.21 8.45 13.46
CA THR A 576 24.65 8.44 14.85
C THR A 576 23.65 7.86 15.84
N SER A 577 22.36 7.81 15.49
CA SER A 577 21.33 7.38 16.43
C SER A 577 21.38 5.88 16.71
N GLU A 578 21.09 5.50 17.96
CA GLU A 578 20.95 4.09 18.36
C GLU A 578 19.50 3.57 18.17
N GLY A 579 18.53 4.47 17.98
CA GLY A 579 17.14 4.15 17.75
C GLY A 579 16.18 5.23 18.26
N PHE A 580 14.90 5.04 18.00
CA PHE A 580 13.79 5.90 18.43
C PHE A 580 12.67 5.03 19.00
N ASN A 581 12.03 5.47 20.09
CA ASN A 581 10.99 4.72 20.76
C ASN A 581 9.73 5.55 20.98
N SER A 582 8.58 4.89 20.88
CA SER A 582 7.26 5.39 21.26
C SER A 582 6.47 4.25 21.90
N THR A 583 5.20 4.48 22.24
CA THR A 583 4.33 3.54 22.96
C THR A 583 4.06 2.26 22.17
N ASN A 584 3.70 2.39 20.89
CA ASN A 584 3.31 1.28 20.02
C ASN A 584 4.32 0.99 18.90
N LEU A 585 5.39 1.78 18.79
CA LEU A 585 6.42 1.60 17.77
C LEU A 585 7.83 1.82 18.36
N GLU A 586 8.74 0.90 18.10
CA GLU A 586 10.14 1.00 18.53
C GLU A 586 11.06 0.68 17.35
N LEU A 587 12.00 1.57 17.07
CA LEU A 587 12.97 1.47 15.98
C LEU A 587 14.38 1.45 16.56
N LYS A 588 15.18 0.45 16.19
CA LYS A 588 16.57 0.30 16.63
C LYS A 588 17.50 0.17 15.45
N PHE A 589 18.72 0.68 15.60
CA PHE A 589 19.75 0.65 14.58
C PHE A 589 20.98 -0.08 15.06
N CYS A 590 21.68 -0.71 14.14
CA CYS A 590 22.89 -1.43 14.45
C CYS A 590 23.81 -1.48 13.24
N SER A 591 25.07 -1.10 13.47
CA SER A 591 26.12 -1.01 12.46
C SER A 591 27.27 -1.99 12.72
N ARG A 592 27.19 -2.78 13.80
CA ARG A 592 28.21 -3.78 14.16
C ARG A 592 28.02 -5.07 13.35
N ASP A 593 29.10 -5.84 13.22
CA ASP A 593 29.15 -7.14 12.53
C ASP A 593 28.28 -8.18 13.25
N ASP A 594 28.45 -8.27 14.58
CA ASP A 594 27.57 -9.03 15.48
C ASP A 594 26.46 -8.12 15.99
N CYS A 595 25.32 -8.16 15.31
CA CYS A 595 24.19 -7.33 15.66
C CYS A 595 23.28 -8.04 16.66
N ASN A 596 23.32 -7.62 17.92
CA ASN A 596 22.38 -8.07 18.95
C ASN A 596 21.66 -6.85 19.54
N MET A 597 20.34 -6.81 19.41
CA MET A 597 19.50 -5.72 19.91
C MET A 597 18.19 -6.27 20.47
N THR A 598 17.53 -5.46 21.29
CA THR A 598 16.20 -5.79 21.83
C THR A 598 15.20 -4.74 21.37
N VAL A 599 14.07 -5.19 20.82
CA VAL A 599 12.95 -4.34 20.38
C VAL A 599 11.67 -4.87 21.00
N PHE A 600 11.01 -4.08 21.86
CA PHE A 600 9.87 -4.48 22.68
C PHE A 600 10.05 -5.81 23.43
N GLY A 601 11.27 -6.09 23.90
CA GLY A 601 11.61 -7.33 24.60
C GLY A 601 11.88 -8.53 23.68
N VAL A 602 11.80 -8.38 22.37
CA VAL A 602 12.23 -9.37 21.37
C VAL A 602 13.73 -9.19 21.13
N GLU A 603 14.53 -10.22 21.42
CA GLU A 603 15.97 -10.19 21.12
C GLU A 603 16.16 -10.55 19.65
N VAL A 604 16.87 -9.70 18.91
CA VAL A 604 17.14 -9.84 17.48
C VAL A 604 18.63 -9.96 17.31
N ALA A 605 19.05 -11.11 16.81
CA ALA A 605 20.43 -11.43 16.52
C ALA A 605 20.61 -11.68 15.01
N MET A 606 21.60 -11.02 14.42
CA MET A 606 21.99 -11.24 13.02
C MET A 606 23.50 -11.16 12.90
N ASN A 607 24.08 -12.16 12.24
CA ASN A 607 25.49 -12.17 11.88
C ASN A 607 25.64 -11.74 10.42
N ARG A 608 26.50 -10.75 10.16
CA ARG A 608 26.72 -10.17 8.83
C ARG A 608 28.12 -9.54 8.75
N THR A 609 28.58 -9.32 7.52
CA THR A 609 29.91 -8.74 7.26
C THR A 609 29.91 -7.23 7.07
N SER A 610 28.77 -6.64 6.70
CA SER A 610 28.67 -5.20 6.41
C SER A 610 27.22 -4.71 6.35
N GLY A 611 27.05 -3.39 6.41
CA GLY A 611 25.77 -2.70 6.24
C GLY A 611 25.15 -2.17 7.54
N LEU A 612 24.03 -1.47 7.44
CA LEU A 612 23.26 -0.95 8.57
C LEU A 612 21.94 -1.71 8.69
N MET A 613 21.68 -2.28 9.87
CA MET A 613 20.45 -3.02 10.18
C MET A 613 19.52 -2.07 10.91
N LYS A 614 18.30 -1.97 10.38
CA LYS A 614 17.22 -1.18 10.97
C LYS A 614 16.09 -2.13 11.32
N THR A 615 15.73 -2.17 12.58
CA THR A 615 14.72 -3.10 13.09
C THR A 615 13.60 -2.31 13.74
N MET A 616 12.38 -2.51 13.26
CA MET A 616 11.16 -1.85 13.70
C MET A 616 10.20 -2.87 14.33
N GLY A 617 9.80 -2.63 15.58
CA GLY A 617 8.72 -3.35 16.24
C GLY A 617 7.46 -2.51 16.26
N VAL A 618 6.32 -3.11 15.93
CA VAL A 618 5.00 -2.45 15.93
C VAL A 618 4.02 -3.28 16.76
N LYS A 619 3.37 -2.65 17.75
CA LYS A 619 2.29 -3.23 18.56
C LYS A 619 0.93 -2.97 17.93
N ASN A 620 -0.06 -3.80 18.26
CA ASN A 620 -1.48 -3.65 17.90
C ASN A 620 -1.78 -3.62 16.38
N LEU A 621 -0.78 -3.86 15.52
CA LEU A 621 -0.98 -3.98 14.08
C LEU A 621 -1.43 -5.39 13.68
N MET A 622 -1.02 -6.41 14.42
CA MET A 622 -1.34 -7.82 14.14
C MET A 622 -2.84 -8.11 14.13
N GLU A 623 -3.61 -7.54 15.05
CA GLU A 623 -5.08 -7.66 15.11
C GLU A 623 -5.79 -6.98 13.93
N LYS A 624 -5.10 -6.11 13.19
CA LYS A 624 -5.64 -5.36 12.05
C LYS A 624 -5.28 -6.01 10.70
N LEU A 625 -4.28 -6.88 10.67
CA LEU A 625 -3.91 -7.66 9.49
C LEU A 625 -4.84 -8.87 9.32
N LYS A 626 -4.99 -9.33 8.08
CA LYS A 626 -5.80 -10.51 7.77
C LYS A 626 -5.17 -11.74 8.42
N THR A 627 -5.87 -12.35 9.36
CA THR A 627 -5.36 -13.55 10.03
C THR A 627 -6.44 -14.63 10.19
N ASP A 628 -5.99 -15.88 10.29
CA ASP A 628 -6.85 -17.06 10.45
C ASP A 628 -7.45 -17.08 11.86
N PRO A 629 -8.80 -17.10 12.02
CA PRO A 629 -9.46 -17.01 13.32
C PRO A 629 -9.09 -18.13 14.31
N ASP A 630 -8.52 -19.24 13.85
CA ASP A 630 -8.12 -20.39 14.69
C ASP A 630 -6.70 -20.26 15.28
N LYS A 631 -5.97 -19.19 14.97
CA LYS A 631 -4.60 -18.95 15.45
C LYS A 631 -4.59 -17.75 16.40
N ASN A 632 -3.92 -17.89 17.55
CA ASN A 632 -3.61 -16.74 18.41
C ASN A 632 -2.36 -16.03 17.89
N HIS A 633 -2.24 -14.73 18.14
CA HIS A 633 -1.13 -13.93 17.65
C HIS A 633 -0.40 -13.27 18.81
N ASN A 634 0.92 -13.13 18.69
CA ASN A 634 1.64 -12.22 19.54
C ASN A 634 1.26 -10.77 19.17
N SER A 635 1.26 -9.86 20.15
CA SER A 635 0.87 -8.45 19.97
C SER A 635 1.89 -7.64 19.16
N ILE A 636 3.09 -8.19 18.93
CA ILE A 636 4.24 -7.51 18.32
C ILE A 636 4.52 -8.06 16.91
N LEU A 637 4.56 -7.16 15.93
CA LEU A 637 5.09 -7.40 14.58
C LEU A 637 6.51 -6.84 14.50
N MET A 638 7.43 -7.61 13.95
CA MET A 638 8.85 -7.24 13.81
C MET A 638 9.21 -7.09 12.34
N SER A 639 9.74 -5.96 11.91
CA SER A 639 10.28 -5.77 10.57
C SER A 639 11.77 -5.45 10.64
N ALA A 640 12.57 -6.11 9.81
CA ALA A 640 14.00 -5.87 9.72
C ALA A 640 14.40 -5.53 8.29
N THR A 641 15.19 -4.47 8.12
CA THR A 641 15.75 -4.07 6.84
C THR A 641 17.25 -3.89 6.94
N LEU A 642 17.95 -4.22 5.87
CA LEU A 642 19.41 -4.16 5.78
C LEU A 642 19.80 -3.34 4.56
N THR A 643 20.59 -2.28 4.79
CA THR A 643 21.09 -1.38 3.75
C THR A 643 22.60 -1.54 3.59
N ASN A 644 23.10 -1.48 2.35
CA ASN A 644 24.53 -1.60 2.00
C ASN A 644 25.17 -2.94 2.41
N ASN A 645 24.53 -4.06 2.07
CA ASN A 645 25.01 -5.40 2.35
C ASN A 645 25.56 -6.10 1.11
N ASN A 646 26.68 -6.81 1.28
CA ASN A 646 27.33 -7.63 0.25
C ASN A 646 27.17 -9.14 0.47
N ASP A 647 26.53 -9.58 1.57
CA ASP A 647 26.34 -11.00 1.88
C ASP A 647 25.25 -11.63 0.99
N SER A 648 25.57 -12.81 0.44
CA SER A 648 24.67 -13.58 -0.44
C SER A 648 23.62 -14.41 0.31
N ASN A 649 23.90 -14.73 1.58
CA ASN A 649 22.99 -15.43 2.48
C ASN A 649 22.81 -14.61 3.75
N ILE A 650 21.56 -14.40 4.15
CA ILE A 650 21.17 -13.65 5.34
C ILE A 650 20.39 -14.59 6.26
N THR A 651 20.73 -14.59 7.54
CA THR A 651 20.01 -15.34 8.57
C THR A 651 19.74 -14.42 9.74
N ILE A 652 18.47 -14.19 10.04
CA ILE A 652 18.02 -13.40 11.19
C ILE A 652 17.41 -14.34 12.24
N GLN A 653 17.84 -14.18 13.48
CA GLN A 653 17.33 -14.90 14.64
C GLN A 653 16.55 -13.93 15.52
N MET A 654 15.32 -14.31 15.88
CA MET A 654 14.43 -13.51 16.72
C MET A 654 13.92 -14.35 17.88
N MET A 655 14.16 -13.89 19.11
CA MET A 655 13.70 -14.54 20.33
C MET A 655 12.57 -13.72 20.92
N PHE A 656 11.35 -14.24 20.83
CA PHE A 656 10.18 -13.57 21.38
C PHE A 656 10.04 -13.88 22.88
N PRO A 657 9.68 -12.89 23.72
CA PRO A 657 9.45 -13.13 25.13
C PRO A 657 8.28 -14.10 25.30
N ASN A 658 8.42 -15.03 26.24
CA ASN A 658 7.42 -16.08 26.51
C ASN A 658 6.22 -15.45 27.23
N GLU A 659 5.32 -14.81 26.47
CA GLU A 659 4.05 -14.34 27.01
C GLU A 659 3.19 -15.55 27.37
N GLN A 660 2.95 -15.70 28.68
CA GLN A 660 1.99 -16.51 29.46
C GLN A 660 0.75 -17.13 28.76
N LEU A 661 0.89 -17.75 27.59
CA LEU A 661 -0.17 -18.44 26.88
C LEU A 661 0.26 -19.89 26.67
N ASN A 662 -0.60 -20.81 27.13
CA ASN A 662 -0.47 -22.26 27.01
C ASN A 662 -0.56 -22.70 25.53
N ALA A 663 0.37 -22.26 24.69
CA ALA A 663 0.47 -22.59 23.28
C ALA A 663 1.36 -23.84 23.10
N THR A 664 0.85 -24.82 22.37
CA THR A 664 1.49 -26.12 22.11
C THR A 664 2.46 -26.08 20.94
N GLU A 665 2.31 -25.13 20.02
CA GLU A 665 3.13 -25.00 18.82
C GLU A 665 3.27 -23.54 18.38
N PHE A 666 4.50 -23.13 18.11
CA PHE A 666 4.84 -21.79 17.62
C PHE A 666 5.20 -21.88 16.14
N LEU A 667 4.56 -21.04 15.32
CA LEU A 667 4.88 -20.92 13.90
C LEU A 667 5.47 -19.54 13.63
N CYS A 668 6.73 -19.53 13.19
CA CYS A 668 7.39 -18.32 12.71
C CYS A 668 6.91 -18.03 11.30
N VAL A 669 6.29 -16.86 11.11
CA VAL A 669 5.74 -16.46 9.81
C VAL A 669 6.22 -15.07 9.43
N PHE A 670 6.08 -14.76 8.16
CA PHE A 670 6.23 -13.42 7.62
C PHE A 670 5.02 -13.02 6.79
N TRP A 671 4.82 -11.72 6.63
CA TRP A 671 3.76 -11.17 5.79
C TRP A 671 4.17 -11.24 4.30
N ASP A 672 3.52 -12.09 3.52
CA ASP A 672 3.73 -12.17 2.08
C ASP A 672 2.81 -11.18 1.34
N THR A 673 3.38 -10.04 0.96
CA THR A 673 2.70 -8.96 0.23
C THR A 673 2.18 -9.36 -1.14
N LYS A 674 2.67 -10.44 -1.75
CA LYS A 674 2.16 -10.91 -3.06
C LYS A 674 0.85 -11.66 -2.92
N ASN A 675 0.74 -12.47 -1.87
CA ASN A 675 -0.43 -13.30 -1.61
C ASN A 675 -1.40 -12.65 -0.61
N GLY A 676 -1.02 -11.55 0.02
CA GLY A 676 -1.81 -10.84 1.03
C GLY A 676 -2.14 -11.73 2.22
N ASN A 677 -1.18 -12.57 2.65
CA ASN A 677 -1.37 -13.56 3.70
C ASN A 677 -0.05 -13.91 4.41
N TRP A 678 -0.15 -14.54 5.59
CA TRP A 678 0.99 -15.05 6.34
C TRP A 678 1.59 -16.31 5.69
N SER A 679 2.92 -16.37 5.63
CA SER A 679 3.69 -17.51 5.08
C SER A 679 4.81 -17.92 6.04
N ASP A 680 5.07 -19.22 6.15
CA ASP A 680 6.16 -19.82 6.94
C ASP A 680 7.41 -20.12 6.08
N GLN A 681 7.36 -19.83 4.78
CA GLN A 681 8.45 -20.17 3.86
C GLN A 681 9.76 -19.47 4.22
N GLY A 682 10.82 -20.26 4.42
CA GLY A 682 12.14 -19.74 4.77
C GLY A 682 12.30 -19.34 6.24
N CYS A 683 11.29 -19.59 7.09
CA CYS A 683 11.34 -19.40 8.53
C CYS A 683 11.20 -20.74 9.25
N ILE A 684 12.00 -20.95 10.30
CA ILE A 684 12.00 -22.17 11.12
C ILE A 684 11.82 -21.76 12.58
N ALA A 685 10.84 -22.36 13.24
CA ALA A 685 10.63 -22.20 14.68
C ALA A 685 11.43 -23.28 15.43
N ASN A 686 12.31 -22.85 16.33
CA ASN A 686 13.09 -23.72 17.19
C ASN A 686 12.82 -23.38 18.67
N THR A 687 12.94 -24.38 19.54
CA THR A 687 12.74 -24.19 20.99
C THR A 687 14.05 -24.47 21.72
N THR A 688 14.44 -23.58 22.63
CA THR A 688 15.62 -23.79 23.51
C THR A 688 15.27 -24.64 24.74
N ASP A 689 16.29 -25.18 25.41
CA ASP A 689 16.17 -25.98 26.65
C ASP A 689 15.43 -25.25 27.79
N ASN A 690 15.36 -23.91 27.75
CA ASN A 690 14.62 -23.06 28.69
C ASN A 690 13.17 -22.78 28.26
N ASN A 691 12.63 -23.50 27.27
CA ASN A 691 11.29 -23.31 26.71
C ASN A 691 11.08 -21.92 26.07
N GLN A 692 12.15 -21.25 25.62
CA GLN A 692 12.07 -20.03 24.83
C GLN A 692 12.09 -20.39 23.34
N THR A 693 11.11 -19.91 22.60
CA THR A 693 11.00 -20.09 21.16
C THR A 693 11.85 -19.04 20.45
N PHE A 694 12.71 -19.46 19.52
CA PHE A 694 13.41 -18.57 18.61
C PHE A 694 13.07 -18.90 17.15
N CYS A 695 12.86 -17.84 16.37
CA CYS A 695 12.59 -17.90 14.95
C CYS A 695 13.87 -17.65 14.18
N GLU A 696 14.22 -18.56 13.29
CA GLU A 696 15.34 -18.41 12.35
C GLU A 696 14.80 -18.28 10.93
N CYS A 697 15.00 -17.13 10.30
CA CYS A 697 14.54 -16.86 8.94
C CYS A 697 15.69 -16.52 8.00
N ASN A 698 15.60 -16.95 6.73
CA ASN A 698 16.64 -16.76 5.71
C ASN A 698 16.38 -15.57 4.76
N HIS A 699 15.47 -14.66 5.15
CA HIS A 699 15.12 -13.45 4.41
C HIS A 699 14.91 -12.29 5.39
N LEU A 700 14.69 -11.08 4.88
CA LEU A 700 14.38 -9.88 5.66
C LEU A 700 13.04 -9.34 5.19
N THR A 701 12.03 -9.47 6.05
CA THR A 701 10.64 -9.07 5.79
C THR A 701 9.98 -8.65 7.12
N SER A 702 8.66 -8.45 7.11
CA SER A 702 7.84 -8.31 8.33
C SER A 702 7.50 -9.68 8.92
N PHE A 703 8.11 -10.00 10.05
CA PHE A 703 7.96 -11.22 10.81
C PHE A 703 6.94 -11.09 11.94
N SER A 704 6.28 -12.20 12.25
CA SER A 704 5.53 -12.38 13.48
C SER A 704 5.53 -13.85 13.89
N VAL A 705 5.03 -14.15 15.08
CA VAL A 705 4.82 -15.50 15.57
C VAL A 705 3.33 -15.74 15.67
N LEU A 706 2.84 -16.71 14.89
CA LEU A 706 1.51 -17.26 15.09
C LEU A 706 1.61 -18.38 16.11
N MET A 707 0.81 -18.27 17.16
CA MET A 707 0.64 -19.35 18.13
C MET A 707 -0.54 -20.18 17.66
N SER A 708 -0.27 -21.40 17.25
CA SER A 708 -1.33 -22.38 17.09
C SER A 708 -1.64 -22.92 18.48
N LYS A 709 -2.88 -22.75 18.94
CA LYS A 709 -3.40 -23.63 19.97
C LYS A 709 -3.72 -24.94 19.27
N THR A 710 -2.67 -25.73 18.98
CA THR A 710 -2.87 -27.08 18.47
C THR A 710 -3.53 -27.83 19.62
N ASN A 711 -4.84 -28.02 19.53
CA ASN A 711 -5.66 -28.87 20.39
C ASN A 711 -5.23 -30.33 20.20
N ASN A 712 -3.97 -30.64 20.51
CA ASN A 712 -3.48 -32.00 20.66
C ASN A 712 -4.03 -32.53 21.97
N VAL A 713 -5.34 -32.81 21.99
CA VAL A 713 -5.97 -33.75 22.92
C VAL A 713 -5.62 -35.19 22.50
N SER A 714 -4.44 -35.43 21.93
CA SER A 714 -3.83 -36.75 21.86
C SER A 714 -3.04 -36.92 23.15
N SER A 715 -3.74 -37.19 24.26
CA SER A 715 -3.02 -37.73 25.42
C SER A 715 -2.52 -39.12 25.01
N PRO A 716 -1.22 -39.44 25.20
CA PRO A 716 -0.70 -40.79 24.96
C PRO A 716 -1.52 -41.87 25.70
N THR A 717 -2.21 -41.47 26.78
CA THR A 717 -3.13 -42.27 27.56
C THR A 717 -4.39 -42.67 26.78
N LEU A 718 -4.99 -41.75 26.01
CA LEU A 718 -6.21 -42.04 25.24
C LEU A 718 -5.92 -42.95 24.04
N ASP A 719 -4.77 -42.76 23.37
CA ASP A 719 -4.32 -43.65 22.30
C ASP A 719 -4.03 -45.06 22.83
N LEU A 720 -3.37 -45.17 23.98
CA LEU A 720 -3.12 -46.45 24.65
C LEU A 720 -4.43 -47.16 25.02
N ILE A 721 -5.41 -46.45 25.58
CA ILE A 721 -6.73 -47.00 25.92
C ILE A 721 -7.46 -47.45 24.66
N THR A 722 -7.40 -46.67 23.58
CA THR A 722 -8.03 -46.98 22.29
C THR A 722 -7.42 -48.25 21.69
N TYR A 723 -6.09 -48.41 21.70
CA TYR A 723 -5.43 -49.61 21.18
C TYR A 723 -5.73 -50.87 21.99
N ILE A 724 -5.72 -50.78 23.32
CA ILE A 724 -6.10 -51.91 24.19
C ILE A 724 -7.59 -52.26 23.97
N GLY A 725 -8.47 -51.25 23.92
CA GLY A 725 -9.90 -51.43 23.69
C GLY A 725 -10.21 -52.10 22.34
N LEU A 726 -9.55 -51.65 21.27
CA LEU A 726 -9.67 -52.25 19.93
C LEU A 726 -9.13 -53.68 19.88
N GLY A 727 -8.00 -53.96 20.54
CA GLY A 727 -7.45 -55.31 20.63
C GLY A 727 -8.41 -56.30 21.31
N VAL A 728 -9.01 -55.89 22.42
CA VAL A 728 -10.03 -56.69 23.13
C VAL A 728 -11.30 -56.86 22.28
N SER A 729 -11.75 -55.80 21.58
CA SER A 729 -12.88 -55.85 20.64
C SER A 729 -12.65 -56.90 19.56
N ILE A 730 -11.51 -56.85 18.86
CA ILE A 730 -11.15 -57.78 17.78
C ILE A 730 -11.16 -59.23 18.28
N PHE A 731 -10.53 -59.51 19.43
CA PHE A 731 -10.51 -60.85 20.00
C PHE A 731 -11.92 -61.37 20.33
N SER A 732 -12.75 -60.52 20.95
CA SER A 732 -14.14 -60.87 21.29
C SER A 732 -15.00 -61.14 20.05
N LEU A 733 -14.82 -60.38 18.97
CA LEU A 733 -15.52 -60.53 17.70
C LEU A 733 -15.13 -61.83 16.99
N LEU A 734 -13.86 -62.20 17.01
CA LEU A 734 -13.39 -63.48 16.46
C LEU A 734 -14.00 -64.68 17.20
N VAL A 735 -14.02 -64.62 18.54
CA VAL A 735 -14.67 -65.65 19.36
C VAL A 735 -16.17 -65.72 19.08
N PHE A 736 -16.84 -64.56 18.95
CA PHE A 736 -18.26 -64.51 18.63
C PHE A 736 -18.58 -65.12 17.26
N LEU A 737 -17.85 -64.76 16.22
CA LEU A 737 -18.03 -65.31 14.87
C LEU A 737 -17.78 -66.81 14.84
N LEU A 738 -16.80 -67.31 15.60
CA LEU A 738 -16.55 -68.74 15.76
C LEU A 738 -17.74 -69.46 16.41
N ILE A 739 -18.33 -68.90 17.47
CA ILE A 739 -19.50 -69.49 18.14
C ILE A 739 -20.72 -69.49 17.22
N GLU A 740 -21.03 -68.38 16.55
CA GLU A 740 -22.13 -68.30 15.60
C GLU A 740 -21.97 -69.30 14.45
N TYR A 741 -20.74 -69.49 13.95
CA TYR A 741 -20.45 -70.50 12.93
C TYR A 741 -20.74 -71.93 13.43
N LEU A 742 -20.34 -72.27 14.66
CA LEU A 742 -20.56 -73.60 15.24
C LEU A 742 -22.04 -73.89 15.52
N VAL A 743 -22.79 -72.89 15.97
CA VAL A 743 -24.17 -73.06 16.46
C VAL A 743 -25.21 -72.67 15.38
N TRP A 744 -24.76 -72.22 14.21
CA TRP A 744 -25.60 -71.74 13.10
C TRP A 744 -26.77 -72.65 12.76
N SER A 745 -26.51 -73.94 12.56
CA SER A 745 -27.52 -74.95 12.18
C SER A 745 -28.60 -75.15 13.26
N VAL A 746 -28.25 -74.96 14.53
CA VAL A 746 -29.16 -75.17 15.66
C VAL A 746 -30.09 -73.98 15.86
N VAL A 747 -29.62 -72.76 15.59
CA VAL A 747 -30.30 -71.51 15.98
C VAL A 747 -31.07 -70.86 14.83
N THR A 748 -30.71 -71.15 13.58
CA THR A 748 -31.36 -70.61 12.38
C THR A 748 -32.58 -71.42 11.89
N LYS A 749 -33.25 -72.15 12.81
CA LYS A 749 -34.42 -73.00 12.49
C LYS A 749 -35.65 -72.22 12.00
N THR A 750 -35.80 -70.95 12.36
CA THR A 750 -36.93 -70.11 11.93
C THR A 750 -36.48 -69.05 10.93
N ASN A 751 -37.37 -68.63 10.04
CA ASN A 751 -37.06 -67.58 9.04
C ASN A 751 -36.58 -66.27 9.70
N LEU A 752 -37.13 -65.96 10.88
CA LEU A 752 -36.79 -64.78 11.66
C LEU A 752 -35.43 -64.92 12.35
N SER A 753 -35.16 -66.06 12.99
CA SER A 753 -33.86 -66.29 13.62
C SER A 753 -32.75 -66.33 12.57
N HIS A 754 -33.01 -66.90 11.39
CA HIS A 754 -32.06 -66.87 10.28
C HIS A 754 -31.66 -65.43 9.90
N PHE A 755 -32.63 -64.52 9.71
CA PHE A 755 -32.30 -63.13 9.39
C PHE A 755 -31.55 -62.43 10.54
N ARG A 756 -32.04 -62.56 11.77
CA ARG A 756 -31.45 -61.93 12.95
C ARG A 756 -29.98 -62.31 13.10
N HIS A 757 -29.65 -63.60 13.00
CA HIS A 757 -28.27 -64.07 13.10
C HIS A 757 -27.44 -63.68 11.86
N THR A 758 -28.04 -63.64 10.67
CA THR A 758 -27.36 -63.12 9.47
C THR A 758 -26.98 -61.65 9.61
N ALA A 759 -27.89 -60.80 10.09
CA ALA A 759 -27.62 -59.38 10.30
C ALA A 759 -26.55 -59.16 11.38
N ILE A 760 -26.64 -59.88 12.51
CA ILE A 760 -25.64 -59.79 13.59
C ILE A 760 -24.25 -60.26 13.12
N VAL A 761 -24.16 -61.35 12.37
CA VAL A 761 -22.88 -61.82 11.79
C VAL A 761 -22.30 -60.78 10.83
N ASN A 762 -23.12 -60.17 9.97
CA ASN A 762 -22.64 -59.11 9.07
C ASN A 762 -22.18 -57.85 9.83
N ILE A 763 -22.92 -57.42 10.86
CA ILE A 763 -22.50 -56.32 11.74
C ILE A 763 -21.14 -56.64 12.38
N ALA A 764 -20.96 -57.86 12.88
CA ALA A 764 -19.71 -58.31 13.50
C ALA A 764 -18.54 -58.38 12.50
N ILE A 765 -18.77 -58.88 11.28
CA ILE A 765 -17.75 -58.94 10.21
C ILE A 765 -17.31 -57.54 9.80
N PHE A 766 -18.25 -56.64 9.50
CA PHE A 766 -17.89 -55.28 9.09
C PHE A 766 -17.23 -54.49 10.22
N ARG A 767 -17.65 -54.70 11.46
CA ARG A 767 -16.98 -54.11 12.62
C ARG A 767 -15.55 -54.62 12.76
N LEU A 768 -15.33 -55.92 12.64
CA LEU A 768 -14.00 -56.53 12.70
C LEU A 768 -13.08 -55.96 11.62
N LEU A 769 -13.55 -55.87 10.38
CA LEU A 769 -12.79 -55.31 9.27
C LEU A 769 -12.47 -53.82 9.48
N ALA A 770 -13.40 -53.05 10.05
CA ALA A 770 -13.19 -51.65 10.40
C ALA A 770 -12.16 -51.47 11.52
N ASP A 771 -12.26 -52.25 12.60
CA ASP A 771 -11.32 -52.23 13.74
C ASP A 771 -9.90 -52.65 13.29
N CYS A 772 -9.78 -53.70 12.45
CA CYS A 772 -8.51 -54.10 11.85
C CYS A 772 -7.90 -53.01 10.96
N SER A 773 -8.74 -52.33 10.15
CA SER A 773 -8.29 -51.24 9.28
C SER A 773 -7.87 -50.01 10.09
N PHE A 774 -8.55 -49.73 11.20
CA PHE A 774 -8.18 -48.67 12.15
C PHE A 774 -6.83 -48.95 12.80
N LEU A 775 -6.64 -50.15 13.33
CA LEU A 775 -5.38 -50.56 13.96
C LEU A 775 -4.23 -50.59 12.95
N ALA A 776 -4.45 -51.05 11.72
CA ALA A 776 -3.44 -51.04 10.66
C ALA A 776 -3.03 -49.62 10.27
N SER A 777 -3.93 -48.64 10.39
CA SER A 777 -3.67 -47.22 10.15
C SER A 777 -3.18 -46.42 11.37
N ALA A 778 -2.94 -47.07 12.51
CA ALA A 778 -2.56 -46.40 13.76
C ALA A 778 -1.17 -45.73 13.71
N PHE A 779 -0.31 -46.16 12.77
CA PHE A 779 1.02 -45.59 12.56
C PHE A 779 1.15 -45.03 11.13
N PRO A 780 0.52 -43.88 10.85
CA PRO A 780 0.46 -43.29 9.51
C PRO A 780 1.84 -43.02 8.91
N ASP A 781 2.83 -42.67 9.75
CA ASP A 781 4.20 -42.36 9.32
C ASP A 781 4.95 -43.54 8.69
N LYS A 782 4.48 -44.78 8.94
CA LYS A 782 5.08 -46.02 8.41
C LYS A 782 4.37 -46.53 7.16
N LEU A 783 3.29 -45.87 6.73
CA LEU A 783 2.46 -46.31 5.61
C LEU A 783 2.79 -45.53 4.33
N SER A 784 2.69 -46.22 3.19
CA SER A 784 2.68 -45.55 1.90
C SER A 784 1.37 -44.79 1.71
N ASP A 785 1.40 -43.75 0.88
CA ASP A 785 0.24 -42.92 0.60
C ASP A 785 -0.95 -43.74 0.05
N THR A 786 -0.67 -44.71 -0.84
CA THR A 786 -1.65 -45.66 -1.36
C THR A 786 -2.30 -46.51 -0.27
N LEU A 787 -1.53 -46.95 0.74
CA LEU A 787 -2.07 -47.75 1.85
C LEU A 787 -2.91 -46.90 2.81
N CYS A 788 -2.47 -45.67 3.08
CA CYS A 788 -3.23 -44.70 3.89
C CYS A 788 -4.60 -44.39 3.25
N PHE A 789 -4.62 -44.14 1.93
CA PHE A 789 -5.84 -44.00 1.14
C PHE A 789 -6.72 -45.26 1.21
N ALA A 790 -6.14 -46.44 0.97
CA ALA A 790 -6.87 -47.71 0.99
C ALA A 790 -7.54 -47.97 2.35
N PHE A 791 -6.82 -47.77 3.47
CA PHE A 791 -7.39 -47.92 4.80
C PHE A 791 -8.48 -46.89 5.10
N THR A 792 -8.35 -45.66 4.60
CA THR A 792 -9.40 -44.63 4.73
C THR A 792 -10.69 -45.09 4.05
N VAL A 793 -10.59 -45.54 2.80
CA VAL A 793 -11.75 -46.04 2.03
C VAL A 793 -12.36 -47.27 2.69
N CYS A 794 -11.54 -48.24 3.10
CA CYS A 794 -11.98 -49.46 3.80
C CYS A 794 -12.76 -49.13 5.07
N LYS A 795 -12.20 -48.30 5.95
CA LYS A 795 -12.85 -47.89 7.19
C LYS A 795 -14.16 -47.12 6.93
N HIS A 796 -14.19 -46.20 5.97
CA HIS A 796 -15.40 -45.47 5.60
C HIS A 796 -16.51 -46.44 5.15
N LEU A 797 -16.18 -47.38 4.26
CA LEU A 797 -17.11 -48.38 3.75
C LEU A 797 -17.59 -49.35 4.85
N PHE A 798 -16.68 -49.92 5.64
CA PHE A 798 -17.01 -50.93 6.63
C PHE A 798 -17.85 -50.38 7.78
N TYR A 799 -17.54 -49.19 8.29
CA TYR A 799 -18.39 -48.56 9.30
C TYR A 799 -19.78 -48.25 8.75
N LEU A 800 -19.90 -47.73 7.53
CA LEU A 800 -21.20 -47.44 6.93
C LEU A 800 -22.02 -48.72 6.65
N ALA A 801 -21.36 -49.80 6.24
CA ALA A 801 -21.98 -51.12 6.10
C ALA A 801 -22.46 -51.68 7.45
N MET A 802 -21.67 -51.52 8.52
CA MET A 802 -22.10 -51.86 9.89
C MET A 802 -23.40 -51.12 10.27
N PHE A 803 -23.47 -49.80 10.05
CA PHE A 803 -24.66 -49.00 10.36
C PHE A 803 -25.89 -49.40 9.55
N THR A 804 -25.75 -49.64 8.25
CA THR A 804 -26.89 -50.05 7.39
C THR A 804 -27.42 -51.45 7.76
N TRP A 805 -26.56 -52.38 8.19
CA TRP A 805 -27.00 -53.66 8.75
C TRP A 805 -27.65 -53.53 10.13
N MET A 806 -27.19 -52.60 10.97
CA MET A 806 -27.89 -52.26 12.23
C MET A 806 -29.29 -51.68 11.97
N LEU A 807 -29.45 -50.83 10.95
CA LEU A 807 -30.76 -50.32 10.52
C LEU A 807 -31.68 -51.47 10.07
N CYS A 808 -31.17 -52.39 9.27
CA CYS A 808 -31.93 -53.56 8.81
C CYS A 808 -32.40 -54.43 9.99
N LEU A 809 -31.53 -54.65 10.99
CA LEU A 809 -31.87 -55.37 12.21
C LEU A 809 -32.95 -54.65 13.04
N SER A 810 -32.84 -53.33 13.16
CA SER A 810 -33.76 -52.47 13.89
C SER A 810 -35.17 -52.44 13.29
N VAL A 811 -35.26 -52.18 11.98
CA VAL A 811 -36.53 -52.17 11.24
C VAL A 811 -37.19 -53.55 11.26
N MET A 812 -36.41 -54.63 11.18
CA MET A 812 -36.95 -55.99 11.31
C MET A 812 -37.65 -56.19 12.66
N LEU A 813 -37.01 -55.80 13.76
CA LEU A 813 -37.54 -55.99 15.11
C LEU A 813 -38.83 -55.18 15.33
N VAL A 814 -38.89 -53.94 14.85
CA VAL A 814 -40.10 -53.11 14.91
C VAL A 814 -41.24 -53.72 14.08
N HIS A 815 -40.95 -54.10 12.83
CA HIS A 815 -41.94 -54.69 11.93
C HIS A 815 -42.55 -55.95 12.56
N GLN A 816 -41.74 -56.79 13.20
CA GLN A 816 -42.22 -58.01 13.83
C GLN A 816 -43.12 -57.75 15.04
N LEU A 817 -42.84 -56.72 15.84
CA LEU A 817 -43.64 -56.38 17.02
C LEU A 817 -45.00 -55.73 16.66
N ILE A 818 -45.05 -54.95 15.58
CA ILE A 818 -46.28 -54.26 15.15
C ILE A 818 -47.15 -55.14 14.23
N PHE A 819 -46.54 -55.87 13.29
CA PHE A 819 -47.25 -56.64 12.26
C PHE A 819 -47.17 -58.15 12.50
N VAL A 820 -47.56 -58.60 13.71
CA VAL A 820 -47.52 -60.01 14.12
C VAL A 820 -48.32 -60.93 13.19
N PHE A 821 -49.39 -60.41 12.57
CA PHE A 821 -50.32 -61.19 11.74
C PHE A 821 -50.05 -61.15 10.22
N SER A 822 -49.04 -60.40 9.76
CA SER A 822 -48.73 -60.26 8.32
C SER A 822 -47.23 -60.44 8.04
N PRO A 823 -46.70 -61.68 8.14
CA PRO A 823 -45.27 -61.92 7.98
C PRO A 823 -44.81 -61.72 6.53
N VAL A 824 -43.77 -60.90 6.33
CA VAL A 824 -43.14 -60.68 5.02
C VAL A 824 -42.44 -61.95 4.54
N ARG A 825 -42.53 -62.26 3.25
CA ARG A 825 -41.88 -63.43 2.63
C ARG A 825 -40.36 -63.34 2.79
N LYS A 826 -39.72 -64.36 3.40
CA LYS A 826 -38.27 -64.47 3.66
C LYS A 826 -37.39 -64.00 2.49
N ARG A 827 -37.71 -64.42 1.26
CA ARG A 827 -36.91 -64.11 0.06
C ARG A 827 -36.89 -62.61 -0.25
N VAL A 828 -38.02 -61.92 -0.10
CA VAL A 828 -38.15 -60.48 -0.44
C VAL A 828 -37.42 -59.64 0.60
N PHE A 829 -37.60 -59.97 1.88
CA PHE A 829 -36.98 -59.24 2.97
C PHE A 829 -35.45 -59.40 2.99
N MET A 830 -34.93 -60.63 2.82
CA MET A 830 -33.47 -60.82 2.73
C MET A 830 -32.87 -60.10 1.52
N PHE A 831 -33.55 -60.12 0.37
CA PHE A 831 -33.07 -59.42 -0.82
C PHE A 831 -33.02 -57.90 -0.61
N LEU A 832 -34.08 -57.30 -0.05
CA LEU A 832 -34.13 -55.87 0.27
C LEU A 832 -33.02 -55.48 1.26
N SER A 833 -32.85 -56.24 2.34
CA SER A 833 -31.82 -55.95 3.35
C SER A 833 -30.40 -56.17 2.83
N SER A 834 -30.16 -57.12 1.93
CA SER A 834 -28.86 -57.28 1.28
C SER A 834 -28.55 -56.10 0.35
N ILE A 835 -29.55 -55.55 -0.36
CA ILE A 835 -29.36 -54.32 -1.15
C ILE A 835 -29.01 -53.16 -0.22
N VAL A 836 -29.79 -52.94 0.84
CA VAL A 836 -29.57 -51.84 1.78
C VAL A 836 -28.24 -51.99 2.53
N GLY A 837 -27.88 -53.19 2.95
CA GLY A 837 -26.68 -53.45 3.77
C GLY A 837 -25.36 -53.48 3.00
N TYR A 838 -25.37 -53.66 1.67
CA TYR A 838 -24.14 -53.72 0.87
C TYR A 838 -24.08 -52.65 -0.23
N VAL A 839 -25.16 -52.47 -1.00
CA VAL A 839 -25.15 -51.59 -2.18
C VAL A 839 -25.17 -50.12 -1.77
N VAL A 840 -25.99 -49.76 -0.78
CA VAL A 840 -26.11 -48.37 -0.31
C VAL A 840 -24.77 -47.82 0.23
N PRO A 841 -24.03 -48.52 1.10
CA PRO A 841 -22.70 -48.07 1.54
C PRO A 841 -21.71 -47.86 0.39
N ILE A 842 -21.68 -48.77 -0.60
CA ILE A 842 -20.77 -48.67 -1.76
C ILE A 842 -21.07 -47.42 -2.58
N VAL A 843 -22.36 -47.14 -2.83
CA VAL A 843 -22.79 -45.96 -3.59
C VAL A 843 -22.43 -44.66 -2.85
N LEU A 844 -22.66 -44.60 -1.54
CA LEU A 844 -22.34 -43.40 -0.73
C LEU A 844 -20.82 -43.11 -0.71
N VAL A 845 -19.99 -44.13 -0.51
CA VAL A 845 -18.53 -43.97 -0.54
C VAL A 845 -18.06 -43.59 -1.95
N GLY A 846 -18.54 -44.28 -2.99
CA GLY A 846 -18.14 -44.01 -4.37
C GLY A 846 -18.52 -42.60 -4.85
N THR A 847 -19.74 -42.17 -4.56
CA THR A 847 -20.20 -40.81 -4.91
C THR A 847 -19.45 -39.74 -4.13
N SER A 848 -19.18 -39.96 -2.84
CA SER A 848 -18.36 -39.03 -2.05
C SER A 848 -16.95 -38.89 -2.62
N TYR A 849 -16.27 -39.99 -2.96
CA TYR A 849 -14.93 -39.94 -3.56
C TYR A 849 -14.92 -39.20 -4.91
N VAL A 850 -15.90 -39.48 -5.79
CA VAL A 850 -16.02 -38.80 -7.09
C VAL A 850 -16.28 -37.30 -6.90
N TYR A 851 -17.14 -36.93 -5.94
CA TYR A 851 -17.44 -35.53 -5.63
C TYR A 851 -16.19 -34.76 -5.23
N TYR A 852 -15.44 -35.25 -4.22
CA TYR A 852 -14.24 -34.58 -3.73
C TYR A 852 -13.10 -34.55 -4.77
N LYS A 853 -13.02 -35.58 -5.62
CA LYS A 853 -12.10 -35.59 -6.76
C LYS A 853 -12.46 -34.53 -7.82
N TYR A 854 -13.74 -34.25 -8.05
CA TYR A 854 -14.19 -33.26 -9.02
C TYR A 854 -14.01 -31.82 -8.51
N THR A 855 -14.22 -31.58 -7.22
CA THR A 855 -14.06 -30.25 -6.60
C THR A 855 -12.61 -29.91 -6.21
N ASN A 856 -11.61 -30.74 -6.56
CA ASN A 856 -10.20 -30.57 -6.19
C ASN A 856 -9.98 -30.40 -4.67
N ALA A 857 -10.83 -31.03 -3.85
CA ALA A 857 -10.74 -31.00 -2.40
C ALA A 857 -10.17 -32.32 -1.86
N GLU A 858 -9.43 -32.26 -0.76
CA GLU A 858 -8.79 -33.43 -0.17
C GLU A 858 -9.84 -34.38 0.45
N TYR A 859 -9.92 -35.60 -0.07
CA TYR A 859 -10.83 -36.64 0.45
C TYR A 859 -10.33 -37.27 1.77
N TYR A 860 -9.02 -37.32 2.00
CA TYR A 860 -8.43 -37.92 3.19
C TYR A 860 -7.20 -37.13 3.68
N SER A 861 -6.91 -37.22 4.97
CA SER A 861 -5.74 -36.62 5.62
C SER A 861 -4.62 -37.65 5.78
N ARG A 862 -3.41 -37.26 5.34
CA ARG A 862 -2.20 -38.07 5.50
C ARG A 862 -1.76 -38.22 6.95
N LYS A 863 -2.08 -37.25 7.81
CA LYS A 863 -1.68 -37.25 9.23
C LYS A 863 -2.44 -38.26 10.08
N THR A 864 -3.70 -38.57 9.72
CA THR A 864 -4.58 -39.45 10.51
C THR A 864 -5.04 -40.68 9.72
N CYS A 865 -4.71 -40.78 8.42
CA CYS A 865 -5.25 -41.75 7.47
C CYS A 865 -6.78 -41.89 7.60
N TRP A 866 -7.45 -40.74 7.69
CA TRP A 866 -8.89 -40.65 7.85
C TRP A 866 -9.50 -39.57 6.97
N LEU A 867 -10.83 -39.49 6.91
CA LEU A 867 -11.54 -38.44 6.20
C LEU A 867 -11.18 -37.06 6.79
N THR A 868 -11.01 -36.06 5.94
CA THR A 868 -10.60 -34.70 6.31
C THR A 868 -11.75 -33.95 6.97
N TYR A 869 -11.46 -33.33 8.11
CA TYR A 869 -12.32 -32.36 8.77
C TYR A 869 -11.76 -30.95 8.58
N GLN A 870 -12.62 -29.99 8.24
CA GLN A 870 -12.25 -28.57 8.14
C GLN A 870 -13.09 -27.72 9.09
N ARG A 871 -14.41 -27.64 8.84
CA ARG A 871 -15.37 -26.88 9.66
C ARG A 871 -16.71 -27.60 9.73
N LEU A 872 -17.65 -27.12 10.54
CA LEU A 872 -19.00 -27.68 10.59
C LEU A 872 -19.66 -27.59 9.19
N LEU A 873 -20.07 -28.74 8.64
CA LEU A 873 -20.57 -28.94 7.26
C LEU A 873 -19.52 -28.79 6.14
N GLU A 874 -18.24 -28.63 6.46
CA GLU A 874 -17.14 -28.48 5.51
C GLU A 874 -16.07 -29.57 5.72
N GLY A 875 -15.74 -30.32 4.67
CA GLY A 875 -14.78 -31.42 4.69
C GLY A 875 -15.41 -32.82 4.50
N SER A 876 -14.60 -33.77 4.03
CA SER A 876 -15.04 -35.10 3.60
C SER A 876 -15.61 -36.00 4.71
N ILE A 877 -15.29 -35.72 5.97
CA ILE A 877 -15.82 -36.43 7.14
C ILE A 877 -17.36 -36.41 7.23
N HIS A 878 -18.01 -35.36 6.71
CA HIS A 878 -19.47 -35.23 6.71
C HIS A 878 -20.16 -36.27 5.84
N ALA A 879 -19.47 -36.80 4.81
CA ALA A 879 -19.97 -37.90 3.98
C ALA A 879 -20.19 -39.19 4.80
N PHE A 880 -19.50 -39.32 5.95
CA PHE A 880 -19.69 -40.42 6.89
C PHE A 880 -20.64 -40.04 8.03
N ILE A 881 -20.44 -38.88 8.67
CA ILE A 881 -21.18 -38.48 9.88
C ILE A 881 -22.68 -38.26 9.58
N LEU A 882 -23.03 -37.65 8.45
CA LEU A 882 -24.44 -37.36 8.13
C LEU A 882 -25.26 -38.65 7.92
N PRO A 883 -24.86 -39.62 7.07
CA PRO A 883 -25.55 -40.90 6.97
C PRO A 883 -25.60 -41.66 8.30
N MET A 884 -24.50 -41.67 9.05
CA MET A 884 -24.43 -42.32 10.36
C MET A 884 -25.43 -41.72 11.36
N GLY A 885 -25.53 -40.39 11.42
CA GLY A 885 -26.48 -39.68 12.28
C GLY A 885 -27.93 -40.01 11.93
N ILE A 886 -28.29 -39.99 10.64
CA ILE A 886 -29.64 -40.33 10.16
C ILE A 886 -30.01 -41.77 10.56
N ILE A 887 -29.10 -42.73 10.36
CA ILE A 887 -29.32 -44.13 10.72
C ILE A 887 -29.49 -44.31 12.23
N THR A 888 -28.63 -43.66 13.02
CA THR A 888 -28.66 -43.77 14.48
C THR A 888 -29.94 -43.16 15.06
N LEU A 889 -30.43 -42.06 14.51
CA LEU A 889 -31.73 -41.47 14.87
C LEU A 889 -32.90 -42.40 14.49
N ALA A 890 -32.88 -43.02 13.32
CA ALA A 890 -33.90 -44.00 12.92
C ALA A 890 -33.92 -45.23 13.84
N ASN A 891 -32.74 -45.66 14.29
CA ASN A 891 -32.59 -46.75 15.26
C ASN A 891 -33.09 -46.36 16.66
N LEU A 892 -32.83 -45.13 17.11
CA LEU A 892 -33.36 -44.60 18.36
C LEU A 892 -34.90 -44.56 18.33
N PHE A 893 -35.48 -44.06 17.24
CA PHE A 893 -36.94 -44.07 17.05
C PHE A 893 -37.50 -45.50 17.12
N SER A 894 -36.86 -46.44 16.43
CA SER A 894 -37.23 -47.85 16.45
C SER A 894 -37.14 -48.46 17.85
N MET A 895 -36.11 -48.12 18.62
CA MET A 895 -35.93 -48.55 20.02
C MET A 895 -37.07 -48.04 20.92
N VAL A 896 -37.46 -46.77 20.78
CA VAL A 896 -38.59 -46.20 21.53
C VAL A 896 -39.88 -46.95 21.22
N VAL A 897 -40.13 -47.25 19.94
CA VAL A 897 -41.31 -48.03 19.51
C VAL A 897 -41.30 -49.44 20.12
N VAL A 898 -40.15 -50.12 20.13
CA VAL A 898 -39.99 -51.44 20.76
C VAL A 898 -40.29 -51.35 22.27
N ILE A 899 -39.72 -50.37 22.97
CA ILE A 899 -39.94 -50.17 24.41
C ILE A 899 -41.40 -49.93 24.71
N VAL A 900 -42.05 -48.97 24.03
CA VAL A 900 -43.47 -48.64 24.24
C VAL A 900 -44.37 -49.85 23.98
N THR A 901 -44.07 -50.62 22.93
CA THR A 901 -44.86 -51.82 22.59
C THR A 901 -44.68 -52.92 23.64
N LEU A 902 -43.46 -53.13 24.14
CA LEU A 902 -43.21 -54.08 25.22
C LEU A 902 -43.86 -53.65 26.53
N VAL A 903 -43.81 -52.37 26.89
CA VAL A 903 -44.50 -51.83 28.07
C VAL A 903 -46.01 -52.08 27.96
N LYS A 904 -46.63 -51.78 26.81
CA LYS A 904 -48.06 -52.04 26.58
C LYS A 904 -48.45 -53.52 26.67
N THR A 905 -47.54 -54.43 26.31
CA THR A 905 -47.79 -55.88 26.35
C THR A 905 -47.55 -56.47 27.76
N SER A 906 -46.83 -55.75 28.63
CA SER A 906 -46.46 -56.19 29.98
C SER A 906 -47.49 -55.83 31.06
N VAL A 907 -48.54 -55.06 30.73
CA VAL A 907 -49.55 -54.60 31.70
C VAL A 907 -50.85 -55.41 31.56
N PRO A 908 -51.05 -56.44 32.40
CA PRO A 908 -52.36 -56.80 32.90
C PRO A 908 -52.43 -56.50 34.41
N ASP A 909 -53.30 -55.55 34.78
CA ASP A 909 -53.81 -55.22 36.13
C ASP A 909 -52.99 -55.72 37.35
N SER A 910 -52.16 -54.88 37.99
CA SER A 910 -52.15 -54.64 39.46
C SER A 910 -50.93 -53.88 40.04
N SER A 911 -51.17 -53.25 41.20
CA SER A 911 -50.33 -52.82 42.36
C SER A 911 -48.85 -52.35 42.24
N LYS A 912 -48.48 -51.37 43.10
CA LYS A 912 -47.17 -50.68 43.20
C LYS A 912 -45.92 -51.56 43.43
N ALA A 913 -46.05 -52.85 43.78
CA ALA A 913 -44.92 -53.77 43.87
C ALA A 913 -44.46 -54.27 42.49
N ASP A 914 -45.38 -54.27 41.51
CA ASP A 914 -45.16 -54.72 40.14
C ASP A 914 -44.44 -53.65 39.30
N ASP A 915 -44.56 -52.36 39.67
CA ASP A 915 -43.87 -51.25 39.00
C ASP A 915 -42.34 -51.35 39.09
N LYS A 916 -41.80 -51.85 40.20
CA LYS A 916 -40.34 -52.02 40.39
C LYS A 916 -39.80 -53.21 39.59
N GLU A 917 -40.55 -54.31 39.54
CA GLU A 917 -40.20 -55.49 38.73
C GLU A 917 -40.33 -55.19 37.23
N THR A 918 -41.37 -54.45 36.85
CA THR A 918 -41.62 -53.93 35.50
C THR A 918 -40.53 -52.95 35.08
N ALA A 919 -40.16 -51.98 35.92
CA ALA A 919 -39.06 -51.06 35.65
C ALA A 919 -37.71 -51.79 35.53
N LYS A 920 -37.46 -52.82 36.35
CA LYS A 920 -36.25 -53.65 36.27
C LYS A 920 -36.21 -54.48 34.99
N SER A 921 -37.36 -55.00 34.54
CA SER A 921 -37.50 -55.72 33.28
C SER A 921 -37.29 -54.80 32.07
N ILE A 922 -37.87 -53.60 32.10
CA ILE A 922 -37.71 -52.57 31.07
C ILE A 922 -36.26 -52.09 31.00
N LEU A 923 -35.65 -51.76 32.15
CA LEU A 923 -34.25 -51.33 32.23
C LEU A 923 -33.31 -52.41 31.68
N LYS A 924 -33.58 -53.69 31.98
CA LYS A 924 -32.83 -54.82 31.44
C LYS A 924 -32.94 -54.89 29.91
N VAL A 925 -34.13 -54.68 29.34
CA VAL A 925 -34.34 -54.65 27.88
C VAL A 925 -33.65 -53.45 27.24
N VAL A 926 -33.71 -52.26 27.85
CA VAL A 926 -33.03 -51.04 27.39
C VAL A 926 -31.53 -51.28 27.34
N VAL A 927 -30.92 -51.74 28.43
CA VAL A 927 -29.47 -52.03 28.51
C VAL A 927 -29.03 -53.05 27.46
N PHE A 928 -29.89 -53.99 27.07
CA PHE A 928 -29.57 -54.98 26.02
C PHE A 928 -29.75 -54.48 24.59
N LEU A 929 -30.73 -53.61 24.34
CA LEU A 929 -31.02 -53.11 22.99
C LEU A 929 -30.16 -51.90 22.59
N THR A 930 -29.75 -51.07 23.56
CA THR A 930 -28.90 -49.88 23.32
C THR A 930 -27.62 -50.19 22.53
N PRO A 931 -26.83 -51.23 22.85
CA PRO A 931 -25.59 -51.51 22.12
C PRO A 931 -25.87 -52.15 20.74
N VAL A 932 -26.94 -52.94 20.63
CA VAL A 932 -27.36 -53.64 19.40
C VAL A 932 -27.84 -52.67 18.32
N PHE A 933 -28.46 -51.57 18.73
CA PHE A 933 -28.96 -50.53 17.82
C PHE A 933 -27.97 -49.39 17.54
N GLY A 934 -26.78 -49.44 18.16
CA GLY A 934 -25.73 -48.43 17.94
C GLY A 934 -26.03 -47.07 18.58
N VAL A 935 -26.91 -47.01 19.58
CA VAL A 935 -27.33 -45.75 20.22
C VAL A 935 -26.18 -45.08 20.99
N THR A 936 -25.14 -45.83 21.36
CA THR A 936 -23.89 -45.31 21.94
C THR A 936 -23.16 -44.33 21.03
N TRP A 937 -23.38 -44.39 19.71
CA TRP A 937 -22.78 -43.49 18.72
C TRP A 937 -23.35 -42.07 18.75
N ILE A 938 -24.51 -41.87 19.37
CA ILE A 938 -25.07 -40.54 19.60
C ILE A 938 -24.12 -39.67 20.43
N ILE A 939 -23.41 -40.28 21.39
CA ILE A 939 -22.40 -39.59 22.20
C ILE A 939 -21.23 -39.11 21.32
N GLY A 940 -20.86 -39.87 20.29
CA GLY A 940 -19.83 -39.47 19.32
C GLY A 940 -20.29 -38.37 18.36
N PHE A 941 -21.57 -38.34 18.01
CA PHE A 941 -22.17 -37.23 17.26
C PHE A 941 -22.18 -35.94 18.12
N PHE A 942 -22.54 -36.04 19.40
CA PHE A 942 -22.50 -34.90 20.32
C PHE A 942 -21.08 -34.40 20.61
N LEU A 943 -20.10 -35.30 20.72
CA LEU A 943 -18.68 -34.96 20.87
C LEU A 943 -18.22 -34.00 19.75
N TYR A 944 -18.70 -34.22 18.53
CA TYR A 944 -18.33 -33.45 17.35
C TYR A 944 -19.02 -32.07 17.25
N THR A 945 -20.10 -31.87 18.01
CA THR A 945 -20.81 -30.57 18.11
C THR A 945 -20.35 -29.74 19.31
N MET A 946 -19.40 -30.26 20.11
CA MET A 946 -18.91 -29.61 21.34
C MET A 946 -17.56 -28.94 21.11
N ASP A 947 -17.38 -27.76 21.72
CA ASP A 947 -16.12 -27.02 21.64
C ASP A 947 -14.97 -27.76 22.35
N GLU A 948 -13.89 -27.94 21.61
CA GLU A 948 -12.66 -28.59 22.05
C GLU A 948 -11.91 -27.68 23.04
N GLY A 949 -12.06 -27.96 24.33
CA GLY A 949 -11.42 -27.19 25.41
C GLY A 949 -12.17 -27.22 26.74
N THR A 950 -13.38 -27.79 26.77
CA THR A 950 -14.14 -27.98 28.01
C THR A 950 -13.76 -29.29 28.70
N ILE A 951 -13.77 -29.33 30.03
CA ILE A 951 -13.65 -30.58 30.82
C ILE A 951 -14.73 -31.59 30.38
N MET A 952 -15.89 -31.10 29.95
CA MET A 952 -16.97 -31.91 29.40
C MET A 952 -16.56 -32.65 28.12
N PHE A 953 -15.79 -32.02 27.22
CA PHE A 953 -15.28 -32.67 26.02
C PHE A 953 -14.39 -33.87 26.36
N GLU A 954 -13.46 -33.73 27.31
CA GLU A 954 -12.60 -34.83 27.76
C GLU A 954 -13.43 -35.97 28.36
N VAL A 955 -14.35 -35.67 29.27
CA VAL A 955 -15.21 -36.67 29.91
C VAL A 955 -16.06 -37.41 28.87
N VAL A 956 -16.64 -36.69 27.90
CA VAL A 956 -17.44 -37.28 26.81
C VAL A 956 -16.56 -38.13 25.88
N ASN A 957 -15.33 -37.73 25.59
CA ASN A 957 -14.40 -38.49 24.75
C ASN A 957 -13.93 -39.79 25.41
N TYR A 958 -13.55 -39.74 26.69
CA TYR A 958 -13.25 -40.94 27.49
C TYR A 958 -14.48 -41.86 27.58
N THR A 959 -15.65 -41.30 27.84
CA THR A 959 -16.92 -42.06 27.93
C THR A 959 -17.26 -42.72 26.60
N PHE A 960 -17.15 -42.00 25.49
CA PHE A 960 -17.38 -42.52 24.14
C PHE A 960 -16.42 -43.67 23.81
N THR A 961 -15.13 -43.49 24.08
CA THR A 961 -14.08 -44.49 23.80
C THR A 961 -14.30 -45.77 24.61
N ILE A 962 -14.64 -45.66 25.90
CA ILE A 962 -14.95 -46.79 26.78
C ILE A 962 -16.22 -47.50 26.31
N LEU A 963 -17.32 -46.77 26.08
CA LEU A 963 -18.60 -47.36 25.67
C LEU A 963 -18.49 -48.07 24.32
N ASN A 964 -17.74 -47.53 23.36
CA ASN A 964 -17.50 -48.20 22.07
C ASN A 964 -16.66 -49.46 22.21
N SER A 965 -15.65 -49.46 23.08
CA SER A 965 -14.83 -50.66 23.35
C SER A 965 -15.65 -51.81 23.96
N PHE A 966 -16.72 -51.50 24.71
CA PHE A 966 -17.60 -52.49 25.33
C PHE A 966 -18.91 -52.77 24.57
N GLN A 967 -19.21 -52.03 23.49
CA GLN A 967 -20.51 -52.05 22.81
C GLN A 967 -20.90 -53.47 22.34
N VAL A 968 -19.97 -54.24 21.78
CA VAL A 968 -20.27 -55.61 21.30
C VAL A 968 -20.02 -56.66 22.37
N ASN A 969 -19.09 -56.45 23.29
CA ASN A 969 -18.80 -57.37 24.41
C ASN A 969 -20.05 -57.71 25.23
N ILE A 970 -20.90 -56.72 25.53
CA ILE A 970 -22.13 -56.91 26.31
C ILE A 970 -23.19 -57.68 25.51
N ALA A 971 -23.33 -57.41 24.21
CA ALA A 971 -24.27 -58.09 23.33
C ALA A 971 -23.90 -59.58 23.12
N VAL A 972 -22.60 -59.85 22.90
CA VAL A 972 -22.02 -61.20 22.73
C VAL A 972 -22.18 -62.03 23.99
N PHE A 973 -21.82 -61.49 25.17
CA PHE A 973 -21.93 -62.21 26.44
C PHE A 973 -23.38 -62.60 26.76
N THR A 974 -24.33 -61.73 26.42
CA THR A 974 -25.76 -61.95 26.70
C THR A 974 -26.41 -62.95 25.76
N ILE A 975 -26.09 -62.91 24.46
CA ILE A 975 -26.58 -63.87 23.46
C ILE A 975 -26.01 -65.26 23.74
N ASN A 976 -24.71 -65.36 24.07
CA ASN A 976 -24.07 -66.60 24.49
C ASN A 976 -24.64 -67.14 25.80
N TRP A 977 -24.93 -66.30 26.79
CA TRP A 977 -25.55 -66.75 28.05
C TRP A 977 -26.96 -67.32 27.85
N LYS A 978 -27.79 -66.72 26.99
CA LYS A 978 -29.11 -67.26 26.62
C LYS A 978 -29.01 -68.54 25.79
N LEU A 979 -28.03 -68.64 24.89
CA LEU A 979 -27.78 -69.83 24.07
C LEU A 979 -27.26 -71.02 24.91
N VAL A 980 -26.34 -70.77 25.83
CA VAL A 980 -25.85 -71.77 26.80
C VAL A 980 -27.00 -72.19 27.72
N SER A 981 -27.82 -71.25 28.21
CA SER A 981 -29.04 -71.56 28.97
C SER A 981 -30.09 -72.36 28.19
N LEU A 982 -30.14 -72.22 26.86
CA LEU A 982 -31.06 -72.97 25.97
C LEU A 982 -30.48 -74.31 25.51
N MET A 983 -29.16 -74.49 25.54
CA MET A 983 -28.50 -75.78 25.28
C MET A 983 -28.43 -76.66 26.53
N HIS A 984 -28.48 -76.07 27.73
CA HIS A 984 -28.51 -76.80 29.00
C HIS A 984 -29.91 -77.31 29.39
N ARG A 985 -30.94 -76.92 28.63
CA ARG A 985 -32.35 -77.29 28.79
C ARG A 985 -32.80 -78.11 27.60
#